data_AF-A0A2I9DYL1-F1
#
_entry.id   AF-A0A2I9DYL1-F1
#
_cell.length_a   1.000
_cell.length_b   1.000
_cell.length_c   1.000
_cell.angle_alpha   90.00
_cell.angle_beta   90.00
_cell.angle_gamma   90.00
#
_symmetry.space_group_name_H-M   'P 1'
#
loop_
_entity.id
_entity.type
_entity.pdbx_description
1 polymer ?
#
loop_
_entity_poly.entity_id
_entity_poly.type
_entity_poly.pdbx_seq_one_letter_code
_entity_poly.pdbx_strand_id
1 'polypeptide(L)'
;MSRISYQRVKNGLLRGGTAALALVGLGALQTAAAAALDCNTIYASVGTNAARAGVGSYLATLSTGGVLGNAVQLPASVDQTSTTNGGVSGRSVTAGFGVDPVNKRIYYVDGYGGTGYNTAKYARLYSYDGTTFTRLTVDASGAPVFSNPTTEHQAGVDEAGTLWATDWAAPSDVYQYSGGTVTRYLNAIAAPTAAGDATEWNSLQDGDMAFDGVFDGVGQGRMWFVSSTTTNIVIYMVTRTSATAFQAKKVASFAPTAGVISAAANWVTGAAFGPDGLLYISTSGSDLYKYNTVAGTLAVAKDGVAAVSGQSAITDLGSCSYPKPDLAVTKTHSGSFQVWQAGSYTLTVTNNGQFSTSLPILLKDALPSGMTFAGATSSDGSVTGPAAGTSGTVSLTFTPTTPIKPGESRTVTLTVNVAANATTSTNYVSVGGGGDSYSGGAAPTPGSTCTSHCASDPTTVLPPVPATISQAFSPASVALGGTSTLTFTVTNPNAGGALTALNFTDTLTGMSVASTTLGGTCASVTSNPALTVGATTLNLTIPSLAASANCTITVQVKGTQIGVNPNATSGVTSAQTPTPGATSNTANLTVTPLAPTVGKSFAPASVLQGTATQLTITVTNPNAAAATSFTLTDDIAGTTGVTGLTITAVSSDTCKGSGTVTTASGKYVLTGGTLPAAGCSIVLTVQVPSSAAVGSKTNTIVGSTVAGSINNQSWPTPANATASLTVVAAADLTVTKTGPAYAKPGTDVTYTITVKNNSTANSANNVTVTDTLPATMTFKTSSPAATASGQTLNWGAVPLAANGTLTYTVTVTLPDAATLEANPAARTLTNNVSASSANDPDTTNNAASATTNMVYSKLTKTVRNVTRNAAVGTGGSGSPGEVLEYCIAFGNYGGITLANYTVSDGVPPNTTYVTGSAGVTPAVTFPGITPSFNGAATTWNDGTTTRAVNGVVTANVGSLTSGTQGQMCFGATIR
;
A
#
# COMPACT_ATOMS: atom_id res chain seq x y z
N MET A 1 -17.80 14.59 -45.02
CA MET A 1 -16.84 14.54 -46.15
C MET A 1 -16.03 13.25 -46.05
N SER A 2 -15.71 12.63 -47.19
CA SER A 2 -14.61 11.69 -47.51
C SER A 2 -14.29 10.53 -46.53
N ARG A 3 -14.41 9.23 -46.87
CA ARG A 3 -13.77 8.41 -47.96
C ARG A 3 -12.23 8.34 -47.83
N ILE A 4 -11.54 7.21 -48.07
CA ILE A 4 -11.89 5.88 -48.69
C ILE A 4 -11.03 4.78 -48.00
N SER A 5 -11.19 3.44 -48.06
CA SER A 5 -11.94 2.43 -48.86
C SER A 5 -12.58 1.35 -47.92
N TYR A 6 -13.40 0.34 -48.28
CA TYR A 6 -13.68 -0.49 -49.50
C TYR A 6 -12.78 -1.74 -49.71
N GLN A 7 -13.26 -2.99 -49.97
CA GLN A 7 -14.60 -3.66 -49.79
C GLN A 7 -14.47 -5.20 -50.06
N ARG A 8 -15.59 -5.95 -50.12
CA ARG A 8 -15.70 -7.43 -50.16
C ARG A 8 -16.80 -7.91 -51.16
N VAL A 9 -16.67 -9.12 -51.70
CA VAL A 9 -17.74 -9.98 -52.36
C VAL A 9 -18.30 -9.57 -53.75
N LYS A 10 -18.23 -10.46 -54.77
CA LYS A 10 -19.40 -11.11 -55.46
C LYS A 10 -19.11 -12.01 -56.70
N ASN A 11 -19.60 -13.25 -56.60
CA ASN A 11 -20.32 -14.15 -57.54
C ASN A 11 -20.21 -14.03 -59.09
N GLY A 12 -20.19 -15.17 -59.80
CA GLY A 12 -20.65 -15.27 -61.21
C GLY A 12 -20.56 -16.68 -61.87
N LEU A 13 -21.70 -17.27 -62.24
CA LEU A 13 -21.91 -18.61 -62.88
C LEU A 13 -21.25 -18.84 -64.26
N LEU A 14 -21.07 -20.13 -64.64
CA LEU A 14 -21.59 -20.86 -65.83
C LEU A 14 -20.92 -22.28 -65.88
N ARG A 15 -21.54 -23.48 -65.92
CA ARG A 15 -22.65 -24.19 -66.64
C ARG A 15 -22.20 -25.03 -67.85
N GLY A 16 -22.47 -26.35 -67.78
CA GLY A 16 -22.38 -27.35 -68.88
C GLY A 16 -21.39 -28.50 -68.59
N GLY A 17 -21.67 -29.79 -68.86
CA GLY A 17 -22.95 -30.46 -69.16
C GLY A 17 -22.82 -31.76 -69.98
N THR A 18 -23.41 -32.87 -69.50
CA THR A 18 -23.65 -34.18 -70.21
C THR A 18 -22.42 -34.97 -70.74
N ALA A 19 -22.43 -36.29 -70.97
CA ALA A 19 -23.19 -37.43 -70.42
C ALA A 19 -22.58 -38.79 -70.86
N ALA A 20 -22.98 -39.88 -70.18
CA ALA A 20 -23.09 -41.27 -70.69
C ALA A 20 -21.85 -42.17 -71.03
N LEU A 21 -21.77 -43.29 -70.28
CA LEU A 21 -21.58 -44.71 -70.69
C LEU A 21 -20.26 -45.28 -71.28
N ALA A 22 -19.87 -46.43 -70.69
CA ALA A 22 -19.42 -47.70 -71.32
C ALA A 22 -18.06 -47.76 -72.09
N LEU A 23 -17.33 -48.90 -72.17
CA LEU A 23 -17.20 -50.15 -71.39
C LEU A 23 -15.96 -50.94 -71.92
N VAL A 24 -15.34 -51.84 -71.12
CA VAL A 24 -14.27 -52.82 -71.52
C VAL A 24 -12.88 -52.20 -71.83
N GLY A 25 -11.72 -52.81 -71.52
CA GLY A 25 -11.41 -53.98 -70.66
C GLY A 25 -10.20 -54.81 -71.14
N LEU A 26 -9.40 -55.35 -70.19
CA LEU A 26 -8.18 -56.19 -70.37
C LEU A 26 -7.00 -55.50 -71.11
N GLY A 27 -5.70 -55.81 -70.94
CA GLY A 27 -4.88 -56.81 -70.19
C GLY A 27 -3.49 -56.84 -70.90
N ALA A 28 -2.38 -57.46 -70.49
CA ALA A 28 -1.82 -58.06 -69.25
C ALA A 28 -0.26 -57.83 -69.34
N LEU A 29 0.65 -58.13 -68.40
CA LEU A 29 1.12 -59.45 -67.92
C LEU A 29 2.17 -59.24 -66.78
N GLN A 30 2.36 -60.30 -65.96
CA GLN A 30 3.60 -60.91 -65.39
C GLN A 30 4.96 -60.18 -65.50
N THR A 31 5.96 -60.30 -64.60
CA THR A 31 6.39 -61.35 -63.63
C THR A 31 6.98 -60.72 -62.34
N ALA A 32 6.62 -61.10 -61.10
CA ALA A 32 6.98 -62.30 -60.31
C ALA A 32 8.28 -62.19 -59.45
N ALA A 33 8.13 -62.10 -58.12
CA ALA A 33 9.11 -62.51 -57.09
C ALA A 33 8.42 -62.68 -55.71
N ALA A 34 8.88 -63.68 -54.94
CA ALA A 34 8.55 -64.07 -53.55
C ALA A 34 7.45 -63.31 -52.77
N ALA A 35 6.45 -64.06 -52.29
CA ALA A 35 5.52 -63.65 -51.23
C ALA A 35 5.81 -64.42 -49.93
N ALA A 36 5.81 -63.72 -48.79
CA ALA A 36 5.74 -64.34 -47.47
C ALA A 36 4.26 -64.53 -47.07
N LEU A 37 3.93 -65.56 -46.29
CA LEU A 37 2.57 -65.81 -45.80
C LEU A 37 2.44 -65.31 -44.35
N ASP A 38 1.51 -64.39 -44.12
CA ASP A 38 1.06 -64.01 -42.77
C ASP A 38 0.07 -65.05 -42.23
N CYS A 39 0.30 -65.53 -41.00
CA CYS A 39 -0.61 -66.45 -40.33
C CYS A 39 -1.80 -65.71 -39.70
N ASN A 40 -2.85 -65.45 -40.49
CA ASN A 40 -4.10 -64.92 -39.95
C ASN A 40 -5.35 -65.43 -40.69
N THR A 41 -6.43 -65.69 -39.93
CA THR A 41 -7.75 -66.21 -40.37
C THR A 41 -7.84 -67.70 -40.76
N ILE A 42 -8.43 -68.51 -39.89
CA ILE A 42 -9.62 -69.38 -40.15
C ILE A 42 -10.06 -69.99 -38.80
N TYR A 43 -11.20 -69.54 -38.27
CA TYR A 43 -12.34 -70.38 -37.88
C TYR A 43 -13.51 -69.52 -37.36
N ALA A 44 -14.74 -69.87 -37.75
CA ALA A 44 -15.96 -69.25 -37.25
C ALA A 44 -17.15 -70.23 -37.32
N SER A 45 -18.09 -70.13 -36.37
CA SER A 45 -19.26 -71.01 -36.16
C SER A 45 -18.91 -72.47 -35.77
N VAL A 46 -19.70 -73.20 -34.96
CA VAL A 46 -21.08 -73.02 -34.45
C VAL A 46 -21.10 -73.25 -32.92
N GLY A 47 -21.96 -72.64 -32.08
CA GLY A 47 -22.98 -71.62 -32.34
C GLY A 47 -24.36 -71.90 -31.70
N THR A 48 -24.46 -71.98 -30.35
CA THR A 48 -25.72 -72.27 -29.63
C THR A 48 -26.41 -71.02 -29.03
N ASN A 49 -27.73 -70.95 -29.15
CA ASN A 49 -28.57 -69.91 -28.52
C ASN A 49 -28.82 -70.17 -27.03
N ALA A 50 -28.94 -69.09 -26.25
CA ALA A 50 -29.85 -69.00 -25.11
C ALA A 50 -30.39 -67.57 -25.01
N ALA A 51 -31.71 -67.40 -24.89
CA ALA A 51 -32.35 -66.09 -24.81
C ALA A 51 -33.02 -65.88 -23.44
N ARG A 52 -33.12 -64.61 -23.04
CA ARG A 52 -33.75 -64.10 -21.79
C ARG A 52 -32.97 -64.39 -20.50
N ALA A 53 -32.97 -63.51 -19.49
CA ALA A 53 -33.30 -62.08 -19.47
C ALA A 53 -32.85 -61.44 -18.15
N GLY A 54 -32.68 -60.11 -18.15
CA GLY A 54 -33.01 -59.29 -16.97
C GLY A 54 -31.87 -58.56 -16.26
N VAL A 55 -31.91 -57.22 -16.35
CA VAL A 55 -31.39 -56.24 -15.37
C VAL A 55 -29.86 -56.17 -15.16
N GLY A 56 -29.30 -54.94 -15.13
CA GLY A 56 -27.93 -54.73 -14.62
C GLY A 56 -27.11 -53.58 -15.22
N SER A 57 -27.62 -52.83 -16.21
CA SER A 57 -26.86 -51.74 -16.83
C SER A 57 -26.66 -50.54 -15.90
N TYR A 58 -25.44 -50.33 -15.42
CA TYR A 58 -25.00 -49.06 -14.83
C TYR A 58 -23.66 -48.64 -15.44
N LEU A 59 -23.74 -47.81 -16.48
CA LEU A 59 -22.59 -47.11 -17.07
C LEU A 59 -22.58 -45.70 -16.46
N ALA A 60 -21.40 -45.22 -16.06
CA ALA A 60 -21.28 -44.04 -15.21
C ALA A 60 -21.46 -42.71 -15.97
N THR A 61 -22.47 -41.93 -15.59
CA THR A 61 -22.52 -40.49 -15.87
C THR A 61 -23.18 -39.75 -14.70
N LEU A 62 -22.43 -38.89 -14.00
CA LEU A 62 -23.03 -37.97 -13.02
C LEU A 62 -22.24 -36.66 -12.96
N SER A 63 -22.42 -35.83 -13.99
CA SER A 63 -22.08 -34.42 -13.96
C SER A 63 -23.19 -33.62 -13.27
N THR A 64 -22.82 -32.78 -12.30
CA THR A 64 -23.51 -31.53 -11.93
C THR A 64 -25.03 -31.55 -11.67
N GLY A 65 -25.41 -31.84 -10.43
CA GLY A 65 -26.32 -30.99 -9.61
C GLY A 65 -27.84 -30.95 -9.88
N GLY A 66 -28.64 -31.08 -8.80
CA GLY A 66 -29.97 -30.47 -8.73
C GLY A 66 -31.09 -31.23 -8.00
N VAL A 67 -31.58 -30.64 -6.90
CA VAL A 67 -33.01 -30.62 -6.44
C VAL A 67 -33.70 -31.94 -5.96
N LEU A 68 -33.95 -31.96 -4.64
CA LEU A 68 -35.16 -32.42 -3.89
C LEU A 68 -36.17 -33.42 -4.54
N GLY A 69 -36.46 -34.53 -3.83
CA GLY A 69 -37.64 -35.38 -4.07
C GLY A 69 -37.83 -36.48 -3.01
N ASN A 70 -39.02 -36.57 -2.39
CA ASN A 70 -39.27 -37.42 -1.21
C ASN A 70 -39.78 -38.86 -1.52
N ALA A 71 -39.09 -39.85 -0.94
CA ALA A 71 -39.65 -40.96 -0.13
C ALA A 71 -40.56 -42.08 -0.72
N VAL A 72 -40.80 -43.09 0.15
CA VAL A 72 -41.87 -44.14 0.19
C VAL A 72 -41.54 -45.55 -0.36
N GLN A 73 -41.23 -46.46 0.60
CA GLN A 73 -41.67 -47.87 0.81
C GLN A 73 -41.69 -48.92 -0.36
N LEU A 74 -41.18 -50.15 -0.20
CA LEU A 74 -41.70 -51.33 0.57
C LEU A 74 -43.11 -51.77 0.11
N PRO A 75 -43.49 -53.09 0.09
CA PRO A 75 -42.99 -54.15 1.00
C PRO A 75 -42.90 -55.61 0.43
N ALA A 76 -42.58 -56.54 1.34
CA ALA A 76 -43.13 -57.89 1.56
C ALA A 76 -43.14 -59.00 0.47
N SER A 77 -42.93 -60.22 0.98
CA SER A 77 -43.12 -61.54 0.37
C SER A 77 -44.59 -61.99 0.27
N VAL A 78 -44.88 -62.82 -0.74
CA VAL A 78 -45.78 -64.00 -0.76
C VAL A 78 -45.35 -64.75 -2.04
N ASP A 79 -44.71 -65.93 -1.99
CA ASP A 79 -45.23 -67.26 -1.61
C ASP A 79 -46.30 -67.81 -2.58
N GLN A 80 -46.14 -69.08 -2.99
CA GLN A 80 -47.12 -70.02 -3.58
C GLN A 80 -46.37 -71.14 -4.35
N THR A 81 -46.40 -72.36 -3.80
CA THR A 81 -46.63 -73.67 -4.47
C THR A 81 -45.86 -74.07 -5.76
N SER A 82 -45.46 -75.33 -5.99
CA SER A 82 -45.58 -76.58 -5.21
C SER A 82 -44.52 -77.60 -5.66
N THR A 83 -44.02 -78.42 -4.74
CA THR A 83 -43.62 -79.80 -5.06
C THR A 83 -44.13 -80.75 -3.97
N THR A 84 -44.91 -81.76 -4.35
CA THR A 84 -45.39 -82.82 -3.45
C THR A 84 -45.39 -84.17 -4.13
N ASN A 85 -44.36 -84.99 -3.91
CA ASN A 85 -44.49 -86.22 -3.11
C ASN A 85 -43.20 -87.08 -3.12
N GLY A 86 -42.90 -87.69 -1.97
CA GLY A 86 -42.01 -88.85 -1.86
C GLY A 86 -40.54 -88.55 -1.50
N GLY A 87 -40.15 -88.87 -0.26
CA GLY A 87 -38.73 -88.98 0.15
C GLY A 87 -38.34 -88.05 1.31
N VAL A 88 -38.44 -88.53 2.55
CA VAL A 88 -38.01 -87.80 3.76
C VAL A 88 -36.95 -88.60 4.53
N SER A 89 -35.70 -88.10 4.54
CA SER A 89 -34.79 -88.15 5.68
C SER A 89 -33.51 -87.35 5.38
N GLY A 90 -32.94 -86.67 6.38
CA GLY A 90 -31.72 -85.87 6.26
C GLY A 90 -31.95 -84.39 6.59
N ARG A 91 -31.85 -84.02 7.88
CA ARG A 91 -31.88 -82.62 8.32
C ARG A 91 -30.50 -81.97 8.24
N SER A 92 -30.51 -80.65 8.06
CA SER A 92 -29.34 -79.80 7.78
C SER A 92 -28.27 -79.77 8.86
N VAL A 93 -27.03 -79.49 8.44
CA VAL A 93 -26.15 -78.55 9.16
C VAL A 93 -25.77 -77.45 8.17
N THR A 94 -26.18 -76.22 8.45
CA THR A 94 -25.71 -75.04 7.72
C THR A 94 -24.42 -74.56 8.37
N ALA A 95 -23.32 -74.47 7.61
CA ALA A 95 -22.10 -73.80 8.05
C ALA A 95 -22.35 -72.28 8.13
N GLY A 96 -22.84 -71.81 9.28
CA GLY A 96 -23.19 -70.41 9.52
C GLY A 96 -22.18 -69.69 10.41
N PHE A 97 -21.75 -68.51 10.00
CA PHE A 97 -20.91 -67.64 10.82
C PHE A 97 -21.78 -66.80 11.77
N GLY A 98 -21.63 -67.01 13.08
CA GLY A 98 -22.24 -66.20 14.12
C GLY A 98 -21.21 -65.28 14.78
N VAL A 99 -21.54 -63.99 14.89
CA VAL A 99 -20.74 -62.99 15.62
C VAL A 99 -21.56 -62.46 16.79
N ASP A 100 -21.05 -62.57 18.01
CA ASP A 100 -21.60 -61.89 19.18
C ASP A 100 -21.05 -60.45 19.24
N PRO A 101 -21.88 -59.40 19.04
CA PRO A 101 -21.39 -58.02 19.06
C PRO A 101 -20.99 -57.51 20.44
N VAL A 102 -21.48 -58.14 21.52
CA VAL A 102 -21.27 -57.72 22.90
C VAL A 102 -19.98 -58.34 23.45
N ASN A 103 -19.75 -59.63 23.21
CA ASN A 103 -18.58 -60.35 23.73
C ASN A 103 -17.46 -60.57 22.68
N LYS A 104 -17.62 -60.07 21.46
CA LYS A 104 -16.64 -60.14 20.35
C LYS A 104 -16.09 -61.53 20.04
N ARG A 105 -16.95 -62.56 20.09
CA ARG A 105 -16.60 -63.93 19.72
C ARG A 105 -17.23 -64.33 18.39
N ILE A 106 -16.48 -65.10 17.62
CA ILE A 106 -16.90 -65.73 16.36
C ILE A 106 -16.93 -67.24 16.59
N TYR A 107 -18.01 -67.89 16.19
CA TYR A 107 -18.13 -69.35 16.25
C TYR A 107 -18.14 -69.95 14.85
N TYR A 108 -17.48 -71.09 14.70
CA TYR A 108 -17.40 -71.88 13.47
C TYR A 108 -17.52 -73.36 13.82
N VAL A 109 -18.28 -74.11 13.03
CA VAL A 109 -18.48 -75.56 13.13
C VAL A 109 -18.50 -76.10 11.70
N ASP A 110 -17.79 -77.20 11.48
CA ASP A 110 -17.72 -77.91 10.20
C ASP A 110 -18.08 -79.38 10.36
N GLY A 111 -18.63 -80.00 9.32
CA GLY A 111 -19.22 -81.33 9.37
C GLY A 111 -19.22 -82.03 8.01
N TYR A 112 -18.25 -82.92 7.81
CA TYR A 112 -18.14 -83.75 6.61
C TYR A 112 -19.09 -84.95 6.65
N GLY A 113 -19.72 -85.29 5.51
CA GLY A 113 -20.63 -86.42 5.41
C GLY A 113 -20.68 -87.02 4.00
N GLY A 114 -19.89 -88.07 3.77
CA GLY A 114 -20.03 -88.95 2.61
C GLY A 114 -21.03 -90.08 2.87
N THR A 115 -21.78 -90.49 1.86
CA THR A 115 -22.77 -91.57 1.97
C THR A 115 -22.12 -92.95 1.85
N GLY A 116 -21.80 -93.57 2.99
CA GLY A 116 -21.27 -94.95 3.03
C GLY A 116 -21.20 -95.48 4.47
N TYR A 117 -22.29 -96.13 4.91
CA TYR A 117 -22.45 -96.92 6.15
C TYR A 117 -21.64 -96.55 7.42
N ASN A 118 -22.39 -96.15 8.46
CA ASN A 118 -22.06 -96.25 9.90
C ASN A 118 -20.98 -95.31 10.51
N THR A 119 -21.46 -94.21 11.13
CA THR A 119 -21.06 -93.68 12.47
C THR A 119 -19.58 -93.38 12.81
N ALA A 120 -19.21 -92.27 13.50
CA ALA A 120 -20.00 -91.22 14.14
C ALA A 120 -19.18 -89.97 14.57
N LYS A 121 -19.93 -88.87 14.83
CA LYS A 121 -19.72 -87.82 15.86
C LYS A 121 -18.29 -87.30 16.14
N TYR A 122 -17.97 -86.10 15.64
CA TYR A 122 -17.26 -85.06 16.39
C TYR A 122 -17.66 -83.66 15.90
N ALA A 123 -17.70 -82.68 16.80
CA ALA A 123 -17.77 -81.25 16.46
C ALA A 123 -16.65 -80.52 17.22
N ARG A 124 -16.07 -79.48 16.62
CA ARG A 124 -14.92 -78.75 17.16
C ARG A 124 -15.32 -77.31 17.41
N LEU A 125 -15.11 -76.81 18.63
CA LEU A 125 -15.36 -75.41 18.99
C LEU A 125 -14.05 -74.77 19.45
N TYR A 126 -13.80 -73.55 18.96
CA TYR A 126 -12.65 -72.73 19.34
C TYR A 126 -13.15 -71.38 19.84
N SER A 127 -12.51 -70.84 20.89
CA SER A 127 -12.73 -69.46 21.32
C SER A 127 -11.48 -68.63 21.06
N TYR A 128 -11.67 -67.46 20.47
CA TYR A 128 -10.66 -66.41 20.33
C TYR A 128 -11.10 -65.21 21.16
N ASP A 129 -10.18 -64.61 21.91
CA ASP A 129 -10.42 -63.48 22.82
C ASP A 129 -9.77 -62.18 22.37
N GLY A 130 -8.92 -62.23 21.35
CA GLY A 130 -8.16 -61.09 20.83
C GLY A 130 -6.69 -61.42 20.57
N THR A 131 -6.12 -62.43 21.23
CA THR A 131 -4.68 -62.77 21.06
C THR A 131 -4.37 -64.25 20.88
N THR A 132 -5.17 -65.20 21.40
CA THR A 132 -4.93 -66.64 21.18
C THR A 132 -6.20 -67.46 20.95
N PHE A 133 -6.07 -68.54 20.17
CA PHE A 133 -7.14 -69.53 19.98
C PHE A 133 -7.03 -70.63 21.03
N THR A 134 -8.06 -70.78 21.86
CA THR A 134 -8.17 -71.91 22.80
C THR A 134 -9.16 -72.95 22.27
N ARG A 135 -8.75 -74.22 22.25
CA ARG A 135 -9.59 -75.37 21.89
C ARG A 135 -10.14 -76.00 23.16
N LEU A 136 -11.47 -76.03 23.31
CA LEU A 136 -12.12 -76.99 24.21
C LEU A 136 -12.48 -78.27 23.45
N THR A 137 -12.55 -79.38 24.17
CA THR A 137 -13.11 -80.64 23.64
C THR A 137 -13.85 -81.29 24.80
N VAL A 138 -15.16 -81.48 24.62
CA VAL A 138 -16.07 -82.07 25.61
C VAL A 138 -16.96 -83.05 24.84
N ASP A 139 -17.19 -84.22 25.38
CA ASP A 139 -18.12 -85.19 24.81
C ASP A 139 -19.53 -85.05 25.43
N ALA A 140 -20.45 -85.94 25.05
CA ALA A 140 -21.82 -85.95 25.56
C ALA A 140 -21.99 -86.67 26.92
N SER A 141 -20.92 -86.85 27.70
CA SER A 141 -20.94 -87.49 29.03
C SER A 141 -20.22 -86.69 30.13
N GLY A 142 -19.21 -85.88 29.77
CA GLY A 142 -18.70 -84.81 30.64
C GLY A 142 -17.60 -85.21 31.63
N ALA A 143 -16.80 -86.25 31.33
CA ALA A 143 -15.63 -86.62 32.14
C ALA A 143 -14.36 -86.86 31.28
N PRO A 144 -13.16 -86.41 31.70
CA PRO A 144 -11.92 -86.66 30.97
C PRO A 144 -11.25 -87.97 31.43
N VAL A 145 -10.84 -88.83 30.49
CA VAL A 145 -10.10 -90.07 30.78
C VAL A 145 -8.93 -90.26 29.81
N PHE A 146 -7.75 -90.56 30.37
CA PHE A 146 -6.56 -91.04 29.64
C PHE A 146 -6.57 -92.58 29.60
N SER A 147 -6.15 -93.19 28.49
CA SER A 147 -5.61 -94.57 28.51
C SER A 147 -4.64 -94.89 27.36
N ASN A 148 -3.57 -95.56 27.75
CA ASN A 148 -2.46 -96.20 27.02
C ASN A 148 -1.89 -97.23 28.04
N PRO A 149 -0.92 -98.13 27.77
CA PRO A 149 -0.50 -98.84 26.55
C PRO A 149 -0.58 -100.39 26.69
N THR A 150 -0.19 -101.08 25.62
CA THR A 150 0.48 -102.41 25.58
C THR A 150 1.31 -102.48 24.27
N THR A 151 2.35 -103.28 24.00
CA THR A 151 3.34 -104.13 24.76
C THR A 151 4.43 -104.53 23.72
N GLU A 152 5.72 -104.76 23.99
CA GLU A 152 6.58 -104.52 25.16
C GLU A 152 8.07 -104.86 24.81
N HIS A 153 9.04 -104.08 25.31
CA HIS A 153 10.51 -104.33 25.27
C HIS A 153 11.20 -104.41 23.87
N GLN A 154 12.54 -104.30 23.70
CA GLN A 154 13.69 -104.02 24.60
C GLN A 154 14.81 -103.27 23.84
N ALA A 155 15.86 -102.80 24.53
CA ALA A 155 17.02 -102.13 23.91
C ALA A 155 18.30 -102.30 24.78
N GLY A 156 19.50 -102.33 24.18
CA GLY A 156 20.78 -102.55 24.89
C GLY A 156 22.01 -101.92 24.22
N VAL A 157 23.03 -101.55 25.01
CA VAL A 157 24.22 -100.78 24.61
C VAL A 157 25.49 -101.63 24.67
N ASP A 158 26.49 -101.33 23.84
CA ASP A 158 27.86 -101.86 23.95
C ASP A 158 28.82 -100.92 24.72
N GLU A 159 30.05 -101.40 25.00
CA GLU A 159 31.09 -100.64 25.71
C GLU A 159 31.73 -99.52 24.86
N ALA A 160 31.29 -99.32 23.61
CA ALA A 160 31.60 -98.14 22.79
C ALA A 160 30.44 -97.10 22.79
N GLY A 161 29.35 -97.37 23.51
CA GLY A 161 28.21 -96.46 23.64
C GLY A 161 27.18 -96.54 22.52
N THR A 162 27.19 -97.60 21.70
CA THR A 162 26.28 -97.78 20.56
C THR A 162 25.17 -98.78 20.89
N LEU A 163 23.96 -98.57 20.33
CA LEU A 163 22.72 -99.16 20.82
C LEU A 163 21.83 -99.63 19.64
N TRP A 164 21.75 -100.94 19.37
CA TRP A 164 21.12 -101.51 18.15
C TRP A 164 20.15 -102.68 18.43
N ALA A 165 19.08 -102.80 17.63
CA ALA A 165 18.21 -103.99 17.49
C ALA A 165 17.33 -103.93 16.23
N THR A 166 17.00 -105.09 15.62
CA THR A 166 16.00 -105.30 14.53
C THR A 166 15.35 -106.70 14.71
N ASP A 167 14.45 -107.28 13.90
CA ASP A 167 13.84 -107.01 12.57
C ASP A 167 12.36 -107.56 12.58
N TRP A 168 11.63 -108.08 11.58
CA TRP A 168 11.83 -108.46 10.16
C TRP A 168 10.48 -108.41 9.40
N ALA A 169 10.26 -107.50 8.44
CA ALA A 169 8.94 -107.42 7.74
C ALA A 169 8.91 -106.80 6.31
N ALA A 170 10.00 -106.91 5.53
CA ALA A 170 10.14 -106.45 4.13
C ALA A 170 10.10 -104.91 3.89
N PRO A 171 10.85 -104.37 2.91
CA PRO A 171 11.57 -103.11 3.15
C PRO A 171 11.26 -101.95 2.20
N SER A 172 11.01 -100.74 2.74
CA SER A 172 11.04 -99.50 1.93
C SER A 172 11.21 -98.15 2.66
N ASP A 173 11.64 -98.12 3.92
CA ASP A 173 12.09 -96.89 4.60
C ASP A 173 13.33 -97.11 5.46
N VAL A 174 14.43 -96.42 5.15
CA VAL A 174 15.61 -96.31 6.03
C VAL A 174 15.67 -94.89 6.59
N TYR A 175 15.97 -94.78 7.89
CA TYR A 175 16.11 -93.50 8.59
C TYR A 175 17.55 -93.33 9.09
N GLN A 176 18.22 -92.28 8.63
CA GLN A 176 19.52 -91.87 9.16
C GLN A 176 19.34 -90.60 10.00
N TYR A 177 20.02 -90.55 11.15
CA TYR A 177 20.01 -89.39 12.04
C TYR A 177 21.43 -88.88 12.27
N SER A 178 21.64 -87.59 12.00
CA SER A 178 22.87 -86.85 12.31
C SER A 178 22.51 -85.38 12.48
N GLY A 179 23.16 -84.68 13.41
CA GLY A 179 22.97 -83.24 13.60
C GLY A 179 21.55 -82.78 14.02
N GLY A 180 20.68 -83.68 14.51
CA GLY A 180 19.38 -83.31 15.08
C GLY A 180 18.19 -83.31 14.12
N THR A 181 18.28 -83.92 12.93
CA THR A 181 17.17 -83.99 11.95
C THR A 181 16.91 -85.43 11.49
N VAL A 182 15.63 -85.85 11.46
CA VAL A 182 15.21 -87.11 10.81
C VAL A 182 15.03 -86.86 9.30
N THR A 183 15.68 -87.65 8.46
CA THR A 183 15.36 -87.72 7.02
C THR A 183 14.85 -89.12 6.67
N ARG A 184 13.73 -89.19 5.94
CA ARG A 184 13.09 -90.43 5.48
C ARG A 184 13.57 -90.78 4.07
N TYR A 185 14.16 -91.95 3.88
CA TYR A 185 14.48 -92.49 2.55
C TYR A 185 13.42 -93.49 2.10
N LEU A 186 12.39 -92.99 1.40
CA LEU A 186 11.45 -93.85 0.68
C LEU A 186 12.20 -94.53 -0.49
N ASN A 187 12.18 -95.87 -0.54
CA ASN A 187 13.00 -96.62 -1.50
C ASN A 187 12.73 -96.23 -2.97
N ALA A 188 13.82 -95.92 -3.69
CA ALA A 188 13.87 -96.16 -5.12
C ALA A 188 13.92 -97.68 -5.37
N ILE A 189 13.44 -98.14 -6.54
CA ILE A 189 13.58 -99.54 -6.95
C ILE A 189 15.06 -99.84 -7.11
N ALA A 190 15.59 -100.73 -6.28
CA ALA A 190 16.97 -101.18 -6.37
C ALA A 190 17.14 -102.12 -7.58
N ALA A 191 17.98 -101.73 -8.54
CA ALA A 191 18.38 -102.62 -9.62
C ALA A 191 19.23 -103.78 -9.05
N PRO A 192 19.03 -105.03 -9.51
CA PRO A 192 19.72 -106.19 -8.96
C PRO A 192 21.22 -106.16 -9.26
N THR A 193 22.06 -106.30 -8.23
CA THR A 193 23.52 -106.34 -8.34
C THR A 193 24.04 -107.72 -8.72
N ALA A 194 23.57 -108.27 -9.85
CA ALA A 194 24.10 -109.51 -10.44
C ALA A 194 23.87 -109.52 -11.96
N ALA A 195 24.87 -109.96 -12.73
CA ALA A 195 24.73 -110.13 -14.17
C ALA A 195 24.15 -111.52 -14.48
N GLY A 196 22.83 -111.60 -14.69
CA GLY A 196 22.16 -112.89 -14.93
C GLY A 196 20.64 -112.85 -15.03
N ASP A 197 20.07 -111.96 -15.84
CA ASP A 197 18.84 -112.16 -16.64
C ASP A 197 18.45 -110.85 -17.35
N ALA A 198 18.89 -110.70 -18.61
CA ALA A 198 18.75 -109.47 -19.40
C ALA A 198 17.68 -109.58 -20.49
N THR A 199 16.48 -110.05 -20.13
CA THR A 199 15.43 -110.47 -21.08
C THR A 199 14.12 -109.68 -21.02
N GLU A 200 13.80 -108.97 -19.93
CA GLU A 200 12.56 -108.17 -19.83
C GLU A 200 12.73 -106.65 -20.03
N TRP A 201 13.96 -106.12 -20.08
CA TRP A 201 14.22 -104.68 -20.23
C TRP A 201 14.68 -104.25 -21.64
N ASN A 202 14.94 -105.20 -22.55
CA ASN A 202 15.34 -104.93 -23.94
C ASN A 202 14.16 -104.64 -24.89
N SER A 203 12.94 -104.50 -24.36
CA SER A 203 11.71 -104.22 -25.12
C SER A 203 11.30 -102.75 -25.16
N LEU A 204 11.93 -101.89 -24.36
CA LEU A 204 11.60 -100.45 -24.29
C LEU A 204 12.27 -99.65 -25.41
N GLN A 205 11.50 -98.82 -26.10
CA GLN A 205 11.94 -97.93 -27.17
C GLN A 205 11.82 -96.45 -26.77
N ASP A 206 12.43 -95.58 -27.58
CA ASP A 206 12.42 -94.13 -27.31
C ASP A 206 11.01 -93.56 -27.48
N GLY A 207 10.45 -92.98 -26.42
CA GLY A 207 9.06 -92.54 -26.35
C GLY A 207 8.11 -93.45 -25.57
N ASP A 208 8.55 -94.59 -25.02
CA ASP A 208 7.70 -95.42 -24.15
C ASP A 208 7.28 -94.69 -22.86
N MET A 209 6.03 -94.94 -22.44
CA MET A 209 5.37 -94.27 -21.31
C MET A 209 4.67 -95.28 -20.40
N ALA A 210 5.02 -95.26 -19.11
CA ALA A 210 4.30 -95.99 -18.06
C ALA A 210 3.43 -95.04 -17.23
N PHE A 211 2.13 -95.36 -17.12
CA PHE A 211 1.16 -94.66 -16.27
C PHE A 211 0.88 -95.44 -14.98
N ASP A 212 0.74 -94.73 -13.88
CA ASP A 212 0.23 -95.24 -12.61
C ASP A 212 -0.76 -94.23 -12.00
N GLY A 213 -1.92 -94.73 -11.57
CA GLY A 213 -3.01 -93.96 -10.95
C GLY A 213 -4.07 -93.35 -11.87
N VAL A 214 -5.29 -93.24 -11.35
CA VAL A 214 -6.42 -92.49 -11.94
C VAL A 214 -6.47 -91.09 -11.33
N PHE A 215 -6.81 -90.06 -12.10
CA PHE A 215 -6.94 -88.68 -11.62
C PHE A 215 -8.37 -88.36 -11.10
N ASP A 216 -8.64 -88.62 -9.82
CA ASP A 216 -9.91 -88.26 -9.16
C ASP A 216 -9.80 -86.98 -8.30
N GLY A 217 -9.99 -85.83 -8.95
CA GLY A 217 -10.27 -84.54 -8.29
C GLY A 217 -9.12 -83.85 -7.55
N VAL A 218 -8.36 -84.56 -6.71
CA VAL A 218 -7.30 -83.99 -5.83
C VAL A 218 -6.02 -84.86 -5.76
N GLY A 219 -6.00 -86.04 -6.39
CA GLY A 219 -4.85 -86.97 -6.38
C GLY A 219 -3.67 -86.57 -7.28
N GLN A 220 -2.44 -86.89 -6.86
CA GLN A 220 -1.21 -86.73 -7.65
C GLN A 220 -0.92 -87.95 -8.52
N GLY A 221 -1.45 -87.99 -9.74
CA GLY A 221 -0.97 -88.93 -10.77
C GLY A 221 0.48 -88.61 -11.17
N ARG A 222 1.27 -89.65 -11.45
CA ARG A 222 2.70 -89.54 -11.82
C ARG A 222 2.89 -89.95 -13.28
N MET A 223 3.63 -89.15 -14.03
CA MET A 223 4.08 -89.52 -15.38
C MET A 223 5.60 -89.62 -15.43
N TRP A 224 6.07 -90.71 -16.02
CA TRP A 224 7.47 -90.98 -16.29
C TRP A 224 7.70 -90.92 -17.80
N PHE A 225 8.78 -90.28 -18.21
CA PHE A 225 9.20 -90.21 -19.62
C PHE A 225 10.63 -90.68 -19.74
N VAL A 226 10.88 -91.56 -20.70
CA VAL A 226 12.22 -91.95 -21.17
C VAL A 226 12.54 -91.12 -22.41
N SER A 227 13.72 -90.52 -22.45
CA SER A 227 14.26 -89.91 -23.67
C SER A 227 15.66 -90.46 -23.92
N SER A 228 15.89 -90.97 -25.13
CA SER A 228 17.20 -91.41 -25.60
C SER A 228 17.90 -90.32 -26.40
N THR A 229 19.21 -90.30 -26.25
CA THR A 229 20.16 -89.86 -27.27
C THR A 229 21.23 -90.94 -27.36
N THR A 230 21.99 -91.00 -28.45
CA THR A 230 22.98 -92.06 -28.70
C THR A 230 24.11 -92.19 -27.67
N THR A 231 24.17 -91.31 -26.66
CA THR A 231 25.11 -91.37 -25.53
C THR A 231 24.48 -91.22 -24.14
N ASN A 232 23.18 -90.91 -24.00
CA ASN A 232 22.52 -90.73 -22.70
C ASN A 232 21.02 -91.07 -22.72
N ILE A 233 20.55 -91.72 -21.64
CA ILE A 233 19.13 -91.84 -21.27
C ILE A 233 18.83 -90.87 -20.12
N VAL A 234 17.68 -90.20 -20.14
CA VAL A 234 17.25 -89.28 -19.07
C VAL A 234 15.83 -89.60 -18.59
N ILE A 235 15.60 -89.54 -17.27
CA ILE A 235 14.30 -89.79 -16.64
C ILE A 235 13.82 -88.52 -15.91
N TYR A 236 12.58 -88.11 -16.23
CA TYR A 236 11.86 -87.01 -15.58
C TYR A 236 10.61 -87.52 -14.86
N MET A 237 10.29 -86.88 -13.73
CA MET A 237 9.04 -87.08 -12.98
C MET A 237 8.22 -85.79 -13.05
N VAL A 238 6.97 -85.89 -13.51
CA VAL A 238 6.05 -84.75 -13.65
C VAL A 238 4.97 -84.80 -12.57
N THR A 239 4.65 -83.64 -11.98
CA THR A 239 3.65 -83.50 -10.90
C THR A 239 2.73 -82.31 -11.20
N ARG A 240 1.42 -82.49 -11.03
CA ARG A 240 0.44 -81.40 -11.14
C ARG A 240 0.47 -80.53 -9.88
N THR A 241 0.56 -79.21 -10.04
CA THR A 241 0.63 -78.26 -8.91
C THR A 241 -0.56 -77.29 -8.83
N SER A 242 -1.37 -77.18 -9.89
CA SER A 242 -2.66 -76.49 -9.85
C SER A 242 -3.64 -77.04 -10.90
N ALA A 243 -4.83 -76.42 -11.02
CA ALA A 243 -5.75 -76.71 -12.11
C ALA A 243 -5.11 -76.58 -13.50
N THR A 244 -4.14 -75.67 -13.67
CA THR A 244 -3.53 -75.30 -14.96
C THR A 244 -2.00 -75.42 -15.02
N ALA A 245 -1.33 -75.82 -13.93
CA ALA A 245 0.13 -75.88 -13.83
C ALA A 245 0.67 -77.26 -13.45
N PHE A 246 1.83 -77.59 -14.01
CA PHE A 246 2.62 -78.80 -13.76
C PHE A 246 4.09 -78.42 -13.55
N GLN A 247 4.83 -79.25 -12.81
CA GLN A 247 6.28 -79.12 -12.64
C GLN A 247 6.96 -80.44 -13.03
N ALA A 248 8.12 -80.36 -13.67
CA ALA A 248 8.95 -81.49 -14.02
C ALA A 248 10.29 -81.44 -13.26
N LYS A 249 10.71 -82.58 -12.70
CA LYS A 249 11.99 -82.73 -12.01
C LYS A 249 12.81 -83.81 -12.71
N LYS A 250 14.06 -83.50 -13.08
CA LYS A 250 15.02 -84.52 -13.53
C LYS A 250 15.35 -85.43 -12.34
N VAL A 251 15.18 -86.74 -12.50
CA VAL A 251 15.38 -87.72 -11.41
C VAL A 251 16.68 -88.49 -11.60
N ALA A 252 17.01 -88.85 -12.85
CA ALA A 252 18.22 -89.59 -13.20
C ALA A 252 18.70 -89.25 -14.63
N SER A 253 19.96 -89.53 -14.91
CA SER A 253 20.49 -89.70 -16.27
C SER A 253 21.62 -90.73 -16.28
N PHE A 254 21.72 -91.51 -17.36
CA PHE A 254 22.62 -92.65 -17.49
C PHE A 254 23.36 -92.60 -18.84
N ALA A 255 24.68 -92.79 -18.82
CA ALA A 255 25.54 -92.86 -20.00
C ALA A 255 26.03 -94.32 -20.19
N PRO A 256 25.72 -95.01 -21.31
CA PRO A 256 26.07 -96.43 -21.47
C PRO A 256 27.58 -96.73 -21.45
N THR A 257 28.42 -95.78 -21.85
CA THR A 257 29.86 -95.98 -22.08
C THR A 257 30.77 -95.62 -20.89
N ALA A 258 30.21 -95.07 -19.80
CA ALA A 258 30.95 -94.75 -18.58
C ALA A 258 30.04 -94.86 -17.36
N GLY A 259 30.23 -95.91 -16.55
CA GLY A 259 29.35 -96.30 -15.45
C GLY A 259 29.41 -95.37 -14.22
N VAL A 260 29.01 -94.10 -14.38
CA VAL A 260 28.98 -93.09 -13.32
C VAL A 260 27.60 -92.44 -13.27
N ILE A 261 26.86 -92.70 -12.19
CA ILE A 261 25.58 -92.02 -11.92
C ILE A 261 25.87 -90.65 -11.32
N SER A 262 25.33 -89.58 -11.92
CA SER A 262 25.45 -88.21 -11.39
C SER A 262 24.07 -87.59 -11.13
N ALA A 263 23.75 -87.38 -9.84
CA ALA A 263 22.49 -86.84 -9.38
C ALA A 263 22.52 -85.30 -9.27
N ALA A 264 22.44 -84.60 -10.41
CA ALA A 264 22.35 -83.14 -10.45
C ALA A 264 20.88 -82.66 -10.30
N ALA A 265 20.51 -82.19 -9.12
CA ALA A 265 19.13 -81.87 -8.75
C ALA A 265 18.75 -80.38 -9.01
N ASN A 266 18.50 -80.03 -10.28
CA ASN A 266 17.95 -78.72 -10.66
C ASN A 266 16.45 -78.81 -10.97
N TRP A 267 15.67 -77.85 -10.46
CA TRP A 267 14.28 -77.63 -10.87
C TRP A 267 14.24 -76.75 -12.14
N VAL A 268 13.32 -77.05 -13.07
CA VAL A 268 13.15 -76.26 -14.30
C VAL A 268 11.70 -75.77 -14.37
N THR A 269 11.52 -74.45 -14.28
CA THR A 269 10.21 -73.79 -14.40
C THR A 269 9.96 -73.39 -15.86
N GLY A 270 9.15 -74.17 -16.58
CA GLY A 270 8.90 -73.92 -18.00
C GLY A 270 7.99 -74.95 -18.64
N ALA A 271 6.80 -75.19 -18.08
CA ALA A 271 5.79 -76.08 -18.65
C ALA A 271 4.40 -75.43 -18.62
N ALA A 272 3.74 -75.31 -19.78
CA ALA A 272 2.42 -74.70 -19.90
C ALA A 272 1.60 -75.32 -21.04
N PHE A 273 0.28 -75.32 -20.90
CA PHE A 273 -0.64 -75.69 -21.98
C PHE A 273 -0.97 -74.45 -22.85
N GLY A 274 -0.92 -74.61 -24.17
CA GLY A 274 -1.34 -73.59 -25.12
C GLY A 274 -2.87 -73.52 -25.30
N PRO A 275 -3.39 -72.47 -25.97
CA PRO A 275 -4.82 -72.38 -26.33
C PRO A 275 -5.30 -73.49 -27.28
N ASP A 276 -4.36 -74.20 -27.90
CA ASP A 276 -4.54 -75.40 -28.74
C ASP A 276 -4.72 -76.70 -27.92
N GLY A 277 -4.55 -76.65 -26.59
CA GLY A 277 -4.60 -77.81 -25.72
C GLY A 277 -3.32 -78.67 -25.72
N LEU A 278 -2.22 -78.18 -26.30
CA LEU A 278 -0.94 -78.90 -26.32
C LEU A 278 0.00 -78.44 -25.20
N LEU A 279 0.80 -79.36 -24.66
CA LEU A 279 1.79 -79.10 -23.61
C LEU A 279 3.12 -78.68 -24.23
N TYR A 280 3.60 -77.49 -23.86
CA TYR A 280 4.89 -76.96 -24.25
C TYR A 280 5.84 -77.01 -23.05
N ILE A 281 7.05 -77.56 -23.25
CA ILE A 281 8.11 -77.62 -22.23
C ILE A 281 9.36 -76.93 -22.77
N SER A 282 9.91 -76.00 -21.99
CA SER A 282 11.16 -75.30 -22.28
C SER A 282 12.23 -75.68 -21.25
N THR A 283 13.34 -76.22 -21.73
CA THR A 283 14.61 -76.28 -21.00
C THR A 283 15.50 -75.12 -21.42
N SER A 284 16.43 -74.70 -20.55
CA SER A 284 17.23 -73.47 -20.70
C SER A 284 18.35 -73.55 -21.76
N GLY A 285 18.03 -73.97 -22.98
CA GLY A 285 18.96 -74.12 -24.10
C GLY A 285 18.30 -74.70 -25.35
N SER A 286 17.80 -73.81 -26.22
CA SER A 286 17.48 -73.95 -27.67
C SER A 286 16.57 -75.08 -28.19
N ASP A 287 16.40 -76.23 -27.53
CA ASP A 287 15.52 -77.31 -28.01
C ASP A 287 14.07 -77.13 -27.53
N LEU A 288 13.08 -77.37 -28.41
CA LEU A 288 11.65 -77.36 -28.10
C LEU A 288 10.99 -78.65 -28.58
N TYR A 289 10.36 -79.39 -27.66
CA TYR A 289 9.66 -80.64 -27.97
C TYR A 289 8.16 -80.39 -28.19
N LYS A 290 7.57 -81.02 -29.21
CA LYS A 290 6.13 -80.93 -29.52
C LYS A 290 5.51 -82.33 -29.54
N TYR A 291 4.39 -82.49 -28.84
CA TYR A 291 3.63 -83.74 -28.79
C TYR A 291 2.25 -83.55 -29.42
N ASN A 292 1.86 -84.43 -30.35
CA ASN A 292 0.53 -84.41 -30.99
C ASN A 292 -0.34 -85.53 -30.43
N THR A 293 -1.31 -85.17 -29.59
CA THR A 293 -2.22 -86.10 -28.89
C THR A 293 -3.23 -86.82 -29.79
N VAL A 294 -3.37 -86.42 -31.06
CA VAL A 294 -4.35 -87.01 -31.99
C VAL A 294 -3.73 -88.05 -32.93
N ALA A 295 -2.41 -88.04 -33.12
CA ALA A 295 -1.71 -88.87 -34.11
C ALA A 295 -0.66 -89.84 -33.54
N GLY A 296 -0.45 -89.88 -32.22
CA GLY A 296 0.43 -90.85 -31.56
C GLY A 296 1.89 -90.82 -32.03
N THR A 297 2.39 -89.66 -32.48
CA THR A 297 3.74 -89.52 -33.06
C THR A 297 4.46 -88.32 -32.45
N LEU A 298 5.70 -88.57 -32.01
CA LEU A 298 6.63 -87.55 -31.52
C LEU A 298 7.41 -86.98 -32.70
N ALA A 299 7.55 -85.65 -32.76
CA ALA A 299 8.36 -84.97 -33.76
C ALA A 299 9.36 -84.02 -33.10
N VAL A 300 10.65 -84.22 -33.36
CA VAL A 300 11.74 -83.39 -32.86
C VAL A 300 12.11 -82.38 -33.94
N ALA A 301 11.88 -81.09 -33.68
CA ALA A 301 12.47 -80.01 -34.45
C ALA A 301 13.78 -79.57 -33.76
N LYS A 302 14.90 -79.65 -34.48
CA LYS A 302 16.22 -79.25 -33.96
C LYS A 302 16.91 -78.36 -34.97
N ASP A 303 17.42 -77.23 -34.49
CA ASP A 303 18.01 -76.20 -35.35
C ASP A 303 19.46 -76.57 -35.76
N GLY A 304 19.85 -76.18 -36.98
CA GLY A 304 21.26 -76.17 -37.41
C GLY A 304 21.94 -77.49 -37.84
N VAL A 305 21.23 -78.51 -38.35
CA VAL A 305 21.87 -79.72 -38.94
C VAL A 305 21.52 -79.88 -40.43
N ALA A 306 22.54 -80.12 -41.26
CA ALA A 306 22.39 -80.29 -42.71
C ALA A 306 21.72 -81.63 -43.09
N ALA A 307 20.93 -81.61 -44.17
CA ALA A 307 20.14 -82.77 -44.60
C ALA A 307 20.99 -83.97 -45.03
N VAL A 308 20.68 -85.15 -44.49
CA VAL A 308 21.18 -86.44 -44.97
C VAL A 308 20.19 -86.98 -46.02
N SER A 309 20.69 -87.41 -47.18
CA SER A 309 19.85 -87.86 -48.29
C SER A 309 19.13 -89.18 -47.98
N GLY A 310 17.79 -89.17 -48.01
CA GLY A 310 17.01 -90.42 -47.93
C GLY A 310 15.54 -90.30 -47.50
N GLN A 311 15.14 -89.20 -46.86
CA GLN A 311 13.74 -88.97 -46.44
C GLN A 311 13.11 -87.78 -47.18
N SER A 312 11.83 -87.92 -47.54
CA SER A 312 11.02 -86.86 -48.13
C SER A 312 10.85 -85.71 -47.15
N ALA A 313 11.28 -84.51 -47.54
CA ALA A 313 11.25 -83.35 -46.65
C ALA A 313 9.82 -82.89 -46.34
N ILE A 314 9.55 -82.64 -45.06
CA ILE A 314 8.55 -81.63 -44.68
C ILE A 314 9.22 -80.27 -44.95
N THR A 315 8.65 -79.50 -45.88
CA THR A 315 9.17 -78.18 -46.23
C THR A 315 8.93 -77.17 -45.11
N ASP A 316 10.04 -76.69 -44.54
CA ASP A 316 10.26 -75.35 -43.97
C ASP A 316 8.99 -74.57 -43.52
N LEU A 317 8.66 -74.69 -42.23
CA LEU A 317 7.71 -73.77 -41.56
C LEU A 317 8.43 -72.48 -41.18
N GLY A 318 8.63 -71.62 -42.18
CA GLY A 318 9.31 -70.35 -42.01
C GLY A 318 8.67 -69.43 -40.95
N SER A 319 9.52 -68.85 -40.11
CA SER A 319 9.27 -67.59 -39.39
C SER A 319 7.99 -67.45 -38.54
N CYS A 320 7.61 -68.46 -37.76
CA CYS A 320 6.75 -68.22 -36.59
C CYS A 320 7.54 -67.46 -35.51
N SER A 321 7.28 -66.16 -35.33
CA SER A 321 7.88 -65.35 -34.27
C SER A 321 7.32 -65.75 -32.89
N TYR A 322 8.19 -66.24 -32.01
CA TYR A 322 7.80 -66.57 -30.63
C TYR A 322 7.32 -65.31 -29.88
N PRO A 323 6.14 -65.33 -29.25
CA PRO A 323 5.62 -64.18 -28.54
C PRO A 323 6.47 -63.86 -27.30
N LYS A 324 6.96 -62.62 -27.26
CA LYS A 324 7.82 -62.05 -26.21
C LYS A 324 7.20 -60.76 -25.67
N PRO A 325 7.77 -60.17 -24.60
CA PRO A 325 7.66 -58.73 -24.38
C PRO A 325 8.18 -57.96 -25.61
N ASP A 326 7.58 -56.82 -25.90
CA ASP A 326 8.00 -55.86 -26.92
C ASP A 326 7.90 -54.48 -26.28
N LEU A 327 9.05 -53.83 -26.05
CA LEU A 327 9.12 -52.62 -25.25
C LEU A 327 9.19 -51.39 -26.14
N ALA A 328 8.10 -50.64 -26.16
CA ALA A 328 8.10 -49.26 -26.61
C ALA A 328 8.45 -48.33 -25.43
N VAL A 329 9.00 -47.16 -25.76
CA VAL A 329 9.19 -46.06 -24.81
C VAL A 329 8.63 -44.78 -25.42
N THR A 330 8.01 -43.93 -24.59
CA THR A 330 7.73 -42.54 -24.92
C THR A 330 8.46 -41.62 -23.94
N LYS A 331 8.78 -40.40 -24.38
CA LYS A 331 9.51 -39.40 -23.62
C LYS A 331 8.75 -38.08 -23.67
N THR A 332 8.51 -37.47 -22.51
CA THR A 332 7.86 -36.16 -22.40
C THR A 332 8.46 -35.35 -21.26
N HIS A 333 8.35 -34.03 -21.35
CA HIS A 333 8.55 -33.08 -20.25
C HIS A 333 7.36 -32.13 -20.19
N SER A 334 7.31 -31.27 -19.17
CA SER A 334 6.30 -30.23 -19.03
C SER A 334 6.94 -28.84 -18.92
N GLY A 335 6.29 -27.85 -19.54
CA GLY A 335 6.78 -26.46 -19.56
C GLY A 335 8.02 -26.27 -20.44
N SER A 336 9.02 -25.58 -19.92
CA SER A 336 10.32 -25.38 -20.56
C SER A 336 11.40 -25.39 -19.49
N PHE A 337 12.57 -25.92 -19.81
CA PHE A 337 13.66 -26.02 -18.85
C PHE A 337 14.34 -24.67 -18.65
N GLN A 338 14.55 -24.26 -17.41
CA GLN A 338 15.30 -23.04 -17.08
C GLN A 338 16.77 -23.38 -16.89
N VAL A 339 17.66 -22.53 -17.43
CA VAL A 339 19.10 -22.61 -17.11
C VAL A 339 19.33 -22.51 -15.61
N TRP A 340 20.25 -23.32 -15.10
CA TRP A 340 20.59 -23.51 -13.68
C TRP A 340 19.47 -24.06 -12.78
N GLN A 341 18.40 -24.60 -13.35
CA GLN A 341 17.40 -25.38 -12.61
C GLN A 341 17.49 -26.87 -12.99
N ALA A 342 16.83 -27.72 -12.19
CA ALA A 342 16.65 -29.12 -12.53
C ALA A 342 15.44 -29.27 -13.47
N GLY A 343 15.66 -29.86 -14.65
CA GLY A 343 14.61 -30.33 -15.54
C GLY A 343 14.26 -31.78 -15.25
N SER A 344 13.05 -32.22 -15.63
CA SER A 344 12.63 -33.62 -15.49
C SER A 344 11.90 -34.12 -16.74
N TYR A 345 12.29 -35.31 -17.19
CA TYR A 345 11.61 -36.08 -18.23
C TYR A 345 10.82 -37.22 -17.61
N THR A 346 9.65 -37.52 -18.14
CA THR A 346 8.93 -38.77 -17.90
C THR A 346 9.24 -39.73 -19.04
N LEU A 347 9.88 -40.85 -18.73
CA LEU A 347 10.11 -41.97 -19.64
C LEU A 347 9.00 -42.99 -19.36
N THR A 348 8.09 -43.20 -20.30
CA THR A 348 7.00 -44.18 -20.15
C THR A 348 7.34 -45.42 -20.96
N VAL A 349 7.62 -46.54 -20.30
CA VAL A 349 7.85 -47.82 -20.95
C VAL A 349 6.53 -48.57 -21.06
N THR A 350 6.16 -49.00 -22.25
CA THR A 350 4.94 -49.75 -22.56
C THR A 350 5.31 -51.10 -23.12
N ASN A 351 4.67 -52.16 -22.61
CA ASN A 351 4.82 -53.50 -23.17
C ASN A 351 3.71 -53.76 -24.20
N ASN A 352 4.04 -53.59 -25.48
CA ASN A 352 3.13 -53.89 -26.60
C ASN A 352 3.08 -55.41 -26.90
N GLY A 353 4.02 -56.18 -26.35
CA GLY A 353 4.16 -57.61 -26.57
C GLY A 353 3.11 -58.45 -25.85
N GLN A 354 3.06 -59.73 -26.17
CA GLN A 354 2.02 -60.66 -25.68
C GLN A 354 2.35 -61.30 -24.31
N PHE A 355 3.54 -61.06 -23.76
CA PHE A 355 3.99 -61.64 -22.48
C PHE A 355 4.42 -60.55 -21.50
N SER A 356 4.01 -60.69 -20.24
CA SER A 356 4.39 -59.77 -19.16
C SER A 356 5.88 -59.79 -18.86
N THR A 357 6.47 -58.66 -18.43
CA THR A 357 7.87 -58.62 -17.98
C THR A 357 8.06 -58.07 -16.56
N SER A 358 8.99 -58.69 -15.84
CA SER A 358 9.60 -58.21 -14.58
C SER A 358 11.12 -58.26 -14.62
N LEU A 359 11.72 -58.49 -15.79
CA LEU A 359 13.18 -58.55 -15.95
C LEU A 359 13.74 -57.12 -16.07
N PRO A 360 15.03 -56.90 -15.73
CA PRO A 360 15.64 -55.58 -15.83
C PRO A 360 15.55 -54.98 -17.24
N ILE A 361 14.90 -53.81 -17.34
CA ILE A 361 14.73 -53.01 -18.54
C ILE A 361 15.87 -52.01 -18.61
N LEU A 362 16.57 -51.96 -19.75
CA LEU A 362 17.64 -51.00 -20.00
C LEU A 362 17.06 -49.80 -20.75
N LEU A 363 17.28 -48.60 -20.22
CA LEU A 363 16.99 -47.34 -20.88
C LEU A 363 18.31 -46.61 -21.16
N LYS A 364 18.44 -45.98 -22.34
CA LYS A 364 19.54 -45.05 -22.62
C LYS A 364 18.99 -43.71 -23.06
N ASP A 365 19.47 -42.63 -22.46
CA ASP A 365 19.03 -41.24 -22.71
C ASP A 365 20.23 -40.40 -23.15
N ALA A 366 20.18 -39.83 -24.36
CA ALA A 366 21.26 -39.05 -24.94
C ALA A 366 21.10 -37.56 -24.58
N LEU A 367 21.51 -37.20 -23.35
CA LEU A 367 21.37 -35.84 -22.82
C LEU A 367 22.00 -34.80 -23.76
N PRO A 368 21.27 -33.74 -24.15
CA PRO A 368 21.81 -32.68 -24.99
C PRO A 368 22.97 -31.92 -24.35
N SER A 369 23.73 -31.21 -25.18
CA SER A 369 24.84 -30.38 -24.72
C SER A 369 24.38 -29.36 -23.68
N GLY A 370 25.11 -29.29 -22.56
CA GLY A 370 24.74 -28.48 -21.41
C GLY A 370 23.76 -29.13 -20.43
N MET A 371 23.27 -30.36 -20.68
CA MET A 371 22.52 -31.14 -19.68
C MET A 371 23.39 -32.24 -19.06
N THR A 372 23.18 -32.52 -17.78
CA THR A 372 23.83 -33.62 -17.04
C THR A 372 22.84 -34.37 -16.17
N PHE A 373 23.10 -35.66 -15.91
CA PHE A 373 22.29 -36.51 -15.05
C PHE A 373 22.24 -35.95 -13.62
N ALA A 374 21.05 -35.76 -13.06
CA ALA A 374 20.88 -35.42 -11.64
C ALA A 374 20.40 -36.61 -10.81
N GLY A 375 19.54 -37.46 -11.39
CA GLY A 375 19.01 -38.68 -10.77
C GLY A 375 17.89 -39.30 -11.59
N ALA A 376 17.43 -40.49 -11.19
CA ALA A 376 16.22 -41.09 -11.74
C ALA A 376 15.44 -41.88 -10.67
N THR A 377 14.12 -41.94 -10.82
CA THR A 377 13.20 -42.61 -9.88
C THR A 377 12.04 -43.28 -10.62
N SER A 378 11.37 -44.23 -9.97
CA SER A 378 10.09 -44.81 -10.42
C SER A 378 9.15 -44.99 -9.23
N SER A 379 7.84 -45.08 -9.49
CA SER A 379 6.81 -45.40 -8.50
C SER A 379 6.49 -46.90 -8.39
N ASP A 380 6.98 -47.73 -9.32
CA ASP A 380 6.79 -49.19 -9.31
C ASP A 380 8.07 -49.90 -9.76
N GLY A 381 9.14 -49.80 -8.96
CA GLY A 381 10.37 -50.55 -9.16
C GLY A 381 11.61 -49.85 -8.65
N SER A 382 12.77 -50.50 -8.83
CA SER A 382 14.07 -49.87 -8.62
C SER A 382 14.60 -49.29 -9.93
N VAL A 383 15.25 -48.13 -9.85
CA VAL A 383 15.98 -47.52 -10.96
C VAL A 383 17.41 -47.27 -10.50
N THR A 384 18.39 -47.75 -11.24
CA THR A 384 19.82 -47.43 -11.05
C THR A 384 20.36 -46.71 -12.28
N GLY A 385 21.33 -45.82 -12.08
CA GLY A 385 21.93 -45.00 -13.13
C GLY A 385 23.38 -44.65 -12.80
N PRO A 386 24.05 -43.82 -13.62
CA PRO A 386 25.43 -43.40 -13.38
C PRO A 386 25.51 -42.37 -12.25
N ALA A 387 26.72 -41.91 -11.93
CA ALA A 387 26.90 -40.82 -10.97
C ALA A 387 26.23 -39.51 -11.46
N ALA A 388 25.71 -38.71 -10.53
CA ALA A 388 25.23 -37.36 -10.83
C ALA A 388 26.36 -36.50 -11.43
N GLY A 389 26.02 -35.64 -12.39
CA GLY A 389 26.97 -34.88 -13.21
C GLY A 389 27.37 -35.56 -14.54
N THR A 390 26.97 -36.81 -14.79
CA THR A 390 27.25 -37.51 -16.06
C THR A 390 26.59 -36.80 -17.25
N SER A 391 27.38 -36.45 -18.28
CA SER A 391 26.92 -35.82 -19.53
C SER A 391 26.79 -36.84 -20.68
N GLY A 392 26.01 -36.53 -21.71
CA GLY A 392 25.87 -37.37 -22.90
C GLY A 392 24.97 -38.57 -22.67
N THR A 393 25.35 -39.76 -23.14
CA THR A 393 24.51 -40.97 -23.06
C THR A 393 24.48 -41.57 -21.66
N VAL A 394 23.43 -41.25 -20.91
CA VAL A 394 23.08 -41.85 -19.63
C VAL A 394 22.49 -43.24 -19.88
N SER A 395 22.89 -44.26 -19.11
CA SER A 395 22.27 -45.59 -19.12
C SER A 395 21.61 -45.85 -17.77
N LEU A 396 20.33 -46.21 -17.77
CA LEU A 396 19.53 -46.51 -16.59
C LEU A 396 19.04 -47.97 -16.65
N THR A 397 19.07 -48.67 -15.53
CA THR A 397 18.44 -49.99 -15.39
C THR A 397 17.21 -49.86 -14.51
N PHE A 398 16.03 -50.13 -15.05
CA PHE A 398 14.74 -50.13 -14.36
C PHE A 398 14.26 -51.56 -14.16
N THR A 399 14.00 -51.97 -12.92
CA THR A 399 13.43 -53.29 -12.61
C THR A 399 12.06 -53.11 -11.94
N PRO A 400 10.94 -53.37 -12.64
CA PRO A 400 9.61 -53.06 -12.14
C PRO A 400 9.17 -54.05 -11.05
N THR A 401 8.54 -53.55 -9.98
CA THR A 401 8.08 -54.40 -8.86
C THR A 401 6.80 -55.17 -9.16
N THR A 402 5.91 -54.65 -10.01
CA THR A 402 4.82 -55.44 -10.61
C THR A 402 5.11 -55.78 -12.08
N PRO A 403 4.70 -56.96 -12.59
CA PRO A 403 4.91 -57.30 -13.99
C PRO A 403 4.17 -56.35 -14.93
N ILE A 404 4.90 -55.76 -15.90
CA ILE A 404 4.31 -54.94 -16.95
C ILE A 404 3.63 -55.89 -17.94
N LYS A 405 2.31 -56.01 -17.85
CA LYS A 405 1.49 -56.90 -18.68
C LYS A 405 1.37 -56.37 -20.13
N PRO A 406 0.93 -57.20 -21.09
CA PRO A 406 0.52 -56.75 -22.42
C PRO A 406 -0.43 -55.54 -22.36
N GLY A 407 -0.08 -54.46 -23.06
CA GLY A 407 -0.83 -53.20 -23.08
C GLY A 407 -0.68 -52.31 -21.84
N GLU A 408 0.06 -52.73 -20.80
CA GLU A 408 0.36 -51.87 -19.64
C GLU A 408 1.64 -51.05 -19.85
N SER A 409 1.71 -49.92 -19.13
CA SER A 409 2.89 -49.05 -19.06
C SER A 409 3.37 -48.83 -17.63
N ARG A 410 4.64 -48.46 -17.46
CA ARG A 410 5.23 -47.93 -16.22
C ARG A 410 6.12 -46.73 -16.52
N THR A 411 6.33 -45.86 -15.54
CA THR A 411 7.08 -44.61 -15.70
C THR A 411 8.39 -44.59 -14.91
N VAL A 412 9.40 -43.97 -15.51
CA VAL A 412 10.67 -43.59 -14.88
C VAL A 412 10.83 -42.09 -15.05
N THR A 413 10.96 -41.35 -13.95
CA THR A 413 11.30 -39.93 -13.96
C THR A 413 12.82 -39.79 -14.05
N LEU A 414 13.32 -39.10 -15.07
CA LEU A 414 14.72 -38.78 -15.28
C LEU A 414 14.94 -37.28 -15.02
N THR A 415 15.66 -36.96 -13.94
CA THR A 415 16.00 -35.59 -13.56
C THR A 415 17.38 -35.20 -14.09
N VAL A 416 17.50 -33.98 -14.62
CA VAL A 416 18.71 -33.45 -15.25
C VAL A 416 19.05 -32.05 -14.73
N ASN A 417 20.33 -31.74 -14.57
CA ASN A 417 20.79 -30.38 -14.28
C ASN A 417 21.07 -29.64 -15.59
N VAL A 418 20.57 -28.41 -15.71
CA VAL A 418 20.69 -27.59 -16.93
C VAL A 418 21.78 -26.52 -16.71
N ALA A 419 22.87 -26.58 -17.48
CA ALA A 419 24.02 -25.69 -17.35
C ALA A 419 23.85 -24.36 -18.10
N ALA A 420 24.76 -23.40 -17.84
CA ALA A 420 24.76 -22.05 -18.42
C ALA A 420 24.72 -22.03 -19.97
N ASN A 421 25.29 -23.07 -20.59
CA ASN A 421 25.46 -23.20 -22.04
C ASN A 421 24.46 -24.18 -22.69
N ALA A 422 23.42 -24.62 -21.96
CA ALA A 422 22.38 -25.47 -22.51
C ALA A 422 21.52 -24.71 -23.52
N THR A 423 21.15 -25.37 -24.62
CA THR A 423 20.35 -24.78 -25.71
C THR A 423 19.12 -25.63 -26.03
N THR A 424 18.06 -24.99 -26.54
CA THR A 424 16.87 -25.68 -27.05
C THR A 424 17.26 -26.75 -28.07
N SER A 425 16.89 -27.99 -27.77
CA SER A 425 17.38 -29.18 -28.48
C SER A 425 16.49 -30.38 -28.19
N THR A 426 16.47 -31.34 -29.11
CA THR A 426 15.72 -32.60 -28.91
C THR A 426 16.56 -33.56 -28.08
N ASN A 427 15.99 -34.08 -26.99
CA ASN A 427 16.58 -35.18 -26.23
C ASN A 427 15.97 -36.52 -26.70
N TYR A 428 16.76 -37.60 -26.74
CA TYR A 428 16.39 -38.91 -27.29
C TYR A 428 16.60 -40.01 -26.25
N VAL A 429 15.58 -40.86 -26.07
CA VAL A 429 15.64 -42.07 -25.24
C VAL A 429 15.48 -43.32 -26.09
N SER A 430 16.03 -44.43 -25.63
CA SER A 430 15.80 -45.77 -26.17
C SER A 430 15.56 -46.78 -25.05
N VAL A 431 14.98 -47.93 -25.41
CA VAL A 431 14.65 -49.02 -24.48
C VAL A 431 15.12 -50.38 -25.02
N GLY A 432 15.33 -51.31 -24.11
CA GLY A 432 15.63 -52.72 -24.34
C GLY A 432 15.66 -53.47 -23.00
N GLY A 433 16.32 -54.62 -22.94
CA GLY A 433 16.27 -55.49 -21.77
C GLY A 433 14.90 -56.17 -21.64
N GLY A 434 14.48 -56.52 -20.42
CA GLY A 434 13.12 -57.00 -20.13
C GLY A 434 12.72 -58.34 -20.78
N GLY A 435 13.59 -59.00 -21.55
CA GLY A 435 13.23 -60.13 -22.41
C GLY A 435 12.74 -59.74 -23.81
N ASP A 436 12.88 -58.47 -24.19
CA ASP A 436 12.57 -57.94 -25.52
C ASP A 436 13.34 -58.69 -26.63
N SER A 437 12.69 -58.85 -27.78
CA SER A 437 13.26 -59.39 -29.01
C SER A 437 14.36 -58.49 -29.58
N TYR A 438 14.24 -57.17 -29.42
CA TYR A 438 14.99 -56.19 -30.20
C TYR A 438 16.50 -56.25 -29.97
N SER A 439 17.25 -56.50 -31.05
CA SER A 439 18.71 -56.61 -31.06
C SER A 439 19.31 -57.56 -30.00
N GLY A 440 18.57 -58.59 -29.59
CA GLY A 440 19.00 -59.52 -28.54
C GLY A 440 18.84 -58.99 -27.11
N GLY A 441 17.96 -58.01 -26.90
CA GLY A 441 17.68 -57.42 -25.58
C GLY A 441 18.59 -56.26 -25.21
N ALA A 442 19.35 -55.70 -26.15
CA ALA A 442 20.11 -54.47 -25.93
C ALA A 442 19.27 -53.23 -26.26
N ALA A 443 19.33 -52.19 -25.41
CA ALA A 443 18.84 -50.86 -25.80
C ALA A 443 19.80 -50.25 -26.85
N PRO A 444 19.33 -49.79 -28.02
CA PRO A 444 20.19 -49.15 -29.01
C PRO A 444 20.79 -47.85 -28.46
N THR A 445 21.89 -47.35 -29.00
CA THR A 445 22.38 -46.01 -28.60
C THR A 445 21.48 -44.94 -29.26
N PRO A 446 20.86 -44.01 -28.52
CA PRO A 446 19.98 -43.01 -29.13
C PRO A 446 20.76 -42.10 -30.08
N GLY A 447 20.34 -42.06 -31.34
CA GLY A 447 20.90 -41.19 -32.37
C GLY A 447 20.11 -39.90 -32.57
N SER A 448 20.57 -39.04 -33.47
CA SER A 448 19.88 -37.79 -33.87
C SER A 448 18.55 -38.02 -34.63
N THR A 449 18.25 -39.26 -34.98
CA THR A 449 16.95 -39.70 -35.50
C THR A 449 16.51 -40.94 -34.72
N CYS A 450 15.19 -41.09 -34.54
CA CYS A 450 14.59 -42.25 -33.90
C CYS A 450 13.75 -43.02 -34.92
N THR A 451 13.93 -44.34 -35.00
CA THR A 451 13.28 -45.23 -35.98
C THR A 451 12.60 -46.45 -35.35
N SER A 452 13.10 -46.95 -34.21
CA SER A 452 12.61 -48.16 -33.54
C SER A 452 13.12 -48.26 -32.09
N HIS A 453 12.28 -48.72 -31.15
CA HIS A 453 12.57 -48.86 -29.70
C HIS A 453 13.18 -47.59 -29.06
N CYS A 454 12.67 -46.43 -29.46
CA CYS A 454 13.12 -45.12 -29.01
C CYS A 454 11.98 -44.10 -29.02
N ALA A 455 12.22 -42.96 -28.37
CA ALA A 455 11.40 -41.75 -28.47
C ALA A 455 12.28 -40.50 -28.37
N SER A 456 11.74 -39.36 -28.78
CA SER A 456 12.41 -38.07 -28.75
C SER A 456 11.49 -36.96 -28.25
N ASP A 457 12.08 -35.94 -27.61
CA ASP A 457 11.35 -34.90 -26.90
C ASP A 457 12.02 -33.52 -27.14
N PRO A 458 11.41 -32.67 -27.99
CA PRO A 458 11.93 -31.33 -28.32
C PRO A 458 11.94 -30.39 -27.12
N THR A 459 13.07 -30.32 -26.41
CA THR A 459 13.18 -29.62 -25.13
C THR A 459 13.52 -28.15 -25.35
N THR A 460 12.60 -27.27 -24.96
CA THR A 460 12.87 -25.81 -24.96
C THR A 460 13.66 -25.44 -23.71
N VAL A 461 14.82 -24.81 -23.90
CA VAL A 461 15.65 -24.26 -22.83
C VAL A 461 15.55 -22.74 -22.85
N LEU A 462 15.16 -22.16 -21.72
CA LEU A 462 15.04 -20.71 -21.54
C LEU A 462 16.33 -20.15 -20.91
N PRO A 463 16.80 -18.97 -21.37
CA PRO A 463 18.06 -18.37 -20.92
C PRO A 463 17.96 -17.86 -19.46
N PRO A 464 19.11 -17.58 -18.81
CA PRO A 464 19.15 -16.92 -17.50
C PRO A 464 18.26 -15.69 -17.43
N VAL A 465 17.57 -15.51 -16.30
CA VAL A 465 16.71 -14.35 -16.05
C VAL A 465 17.58 -13.15 -15.67
N PRO A 466 17.41 -11.96 -16.29
CA PRO A 466 18.16 -10.76 -15.93
C PRO A 466 17.98 -10.37 -14.46
N ALA A 467 19.01 -9.75 -13.87
CA ALA A 467 18.92 -9.21 -12.53
C ALA A 467 17.84 -8.11 -12.45
N THR A 468 17.11 -8.08 -11.34
CA THR A 468 16.15 -7.01 -11.04
C THR A 468 16.82 -5.93 -10.20
N ILE A 469 16.35 -4.69 -10.35
CA ILE A 469 16.85 -3.53 -9.60
C ILE A 469 15.68 -2.71 -9.05
N SER A 470 15.81 -2.25 -7.81
CA SER A 470 14.95 -1.23 -7.21
C SER A 470 15.81 -0.13 -6.58
N GLN A 471 15.22 1.03 -6.32
CA GLN A 471 15.90 2.16 -5.69
C GLN A 471 15.01 2.96 -4.74
N ALA A 472 15.62 3.57 -3.74
CA ALA A 472 14.98 4.50 -2.81
C ALA A 472 15.93 5.60 -2.33
N PHE A 473 15.37 6.75 -1.98
CA PHE A 473 16.08 7.86 -1.33
C PHE A 473 15.84 7.86 0.18
N SER A 474 16.90 8.04 0.97
CA SER A 474 16.81 8.18 2.43
C SER A 474 17.70 9.33 2.94
N PRO A 475 17.11 10.45 3.42
CA PRO A 475 15.69 10.79 3.40
C PRO A 475 15.17 11.07 1.98
N ALA A 476 13.88 10.80 1.73
CA ALA A 476 13.22 11.11 0.43
C ALA A 476 12.90 12.60 0.23
N SER A 477 13.21 13.45 1.21
CA SER A 477 13.12 14.92 1.10
C SER A 477 14.31 15.59 1.77
N VAL A 478 14.85 16.63 1.13
CA VAL A 478 16.01 17.42 1.57
C VAL A 478 15.82 18.89 1.25
N ALA A 479 16.50 19.80 1.96
CA ALA A 479 16.60 21.19 1.52
C ALA A 479 17.49 21.31 0.27
N LEU A 480 17.41 22.41 -0.48
CA LEU A 480 18.30 22.72 -1.59
C LEU A 480 19.77 22.66 -1.12
N GLY A 481 20.56 21.80 -1.76
CA GLY A 481 21.94 21.54 -1.39
C GLY A 481 22.12 20.59 -0.19
N GLY A 482 21.05 20.06 0.41
CA GLY A 482 21.10 18.96 1.37
C GLY A 482 21.34 17.60 0.70
N THR A 483 21.79 16.62 1.50
CA THR A 483 22.21 15.29 1.02
C THR A 483 21.19 14.20 1.34
N SER A 484 21.04 13.25 0.41
CA SER A 484 20.24 12.03 0.56
C SER A 484 21.04 10.80 0.12
N THR A 485 20.76 9.68 0.76
CA THR A 485 21.32 8.37 0.39
C THR A 485 20.44 7.75 -0.69
N LEU A 486 20.92 7.73 -1.94
CA LEU A 486 20.33 6.90 -2.99
C LEU A 486 20.80 5.47 -2.79
N THR A 487 19.87 4.55 -2.53
CA THR A 487 20.14 3.13 -2.32
C THR A 487 19.56 2.32 -3.47
N PHE A 488 20.42 1.70 -4.27
CA PHE A 488 20.06 0.66 -5.22
C PHE A 488 20.02 -0.69 -4.51
N THR A 489 19.06 -1.55 -4.84
CA THR A 489 19.04 -2.97 -4.45
C THR A 489 19.00 -3.81 -5.71
N VAL A 490 20.03 -4.62 -5.93
CA VAL A 490 20.15 -5.51 -7.10
C VAL A 490 19.95 -6.94 -6.63
N THR A 491 19.07 -7.69 -7.32
CA THR A 491 18.74 -9.08 -6.99
C THR A 491 19.00 -9.99 -8.18
N ASN A 492 19.66 -11.11 -7.95
CA ASN A 492 19.75 -12.21 -8.92
C ASN A 492 18.54 -13.16 -8.71
N PRO A 493 17.54 -13.17 -9.60
CA PRO A 493 16.35 -14.01 -9.45
C PRO A 493 16.60 -15.49 -9.77
N ASN A 494 17.79 -15.86 -10.26
CA ASN A 494 18.07 -17.24 -10.67
C ASN A 494 18.32 -18.13 -9.43
N ALA A 495 17.64 -19.28 -9.37
CA ALA A 495 17.73 -20.24 -8.26
C ALA A 495 19.09 -20.97 -8.20
N GLY A 496 19.80 -21.04 -9.32
CA GLY A 496 21.19 -21.46 -9.43
C GLY A 496 21.97 -20.47 -10.29
N GLY A 497 23.30 -20.59 -10.29
CA GLY A 497 24.20 -19.72 -11.05
C GLY A 497 24.41 -18.32 -10.46
N ALA A 498 25.66 -17.88 -10.45
CA ALA A 498 26.00 -16.49 -10.16
C ALA A 498 25.98 -15.68 -11.46
N LEU A 499 25.37 -14.49 -11.41
CA LEU A 499 25.55 -13.49 -12.45
C LEU A 499 26.92 -12.81 -12.26
N THR A 500 27.55 -12.41 -13.36
CA THR A 500 28.91 -11.83 -13.36
C THR A 500 29.00 -10.60 -14.25
N ALA A 501 29.90 -9.68 -13.88
CA ALA A 501 30.04 -8.36 -14.51
C ALA A 501 28.69 -7.65 -14.69
N LEU A 502 27.90 -7.57 -13.61
CA LEU A 502 26.59 -6.92 -13.66
C LEU A 502 26.79 -5.41 -13.80
N ASN A 503 26.17 -4.77 -14.79
CA ASN A 503 26.36 -3.34 -15.04
C ASN A 503 25.02 -2.61 -15.29
N PHE A 504 24.92 -1.39 -14.76
CA PHE A 504 23.79 -0.48 -14.97
C PHE A 504 24.21 0.99 -14.89
N THR A 505 23.41 1.88 -15.48
CA THR A 505 23.59 3.33 -15.48
C THR A 505 22.41 4.07 -14.87
N ASP A 506 22.67 5.27 -14.34
CA ASP A 506 21.68 6.14 -13.72
C ASP A 506 21.94 7.61 -14.12
N THR A 507 20.90 8.45 -14.16
CA THR A 507 21.00 9.86 -14.57
C THR A 507 20.29 10.76 -13.56
N LEU A 508 21.08 11.37 -12.69
CA LEU A 508 20.70 12.14 -11.50
C LEU A 508 20.13 13.52 -11.87
N THR A 509 18.97 13.55 -12.50
CA THR A 509 18.30 14.79 -12.93
C THR A 509 17.87 15.61 -11.71
N GLY A 510 18.22 16.90 -11.68
CA GLY A 510 17.94 17.79 -10.54
C GLY A 510 18.74 17.46 -9.26
N MET A 511 19.77 16.62 -9.39
CA MET A 511 20.64 16.13 -8.32
C MET A 511 22.11 16.13 -8.77
N SER A 512 23.03 15.80 -7.87
CA SER A 512 24.41 15.42 -8.21
C SER A 512 25.05 14.58 -7.09
N VAL A 513 26.15 13.89 -7.39
CA VAL A 513 26.90 13.11 -6.40
C VAL A 513 27.52 14.02 -5.32
N ALA A 514 27.33 13.67 -4.05
CA ALA A 514 27.82 14.41 -2.89
C ALA A 514 29.09 13.83 -2.25
N SER A 515 29.42 12.57 -2.52
CA SER A 515 30.64 11.90 -2.02
C SER A 515 31.18 10.92 -3.06
N THR A 516 32.50 10.77 -3.12
CA THR A 516 33.17 9.78 -3.99
C THR A 516 33.14 8.35 -3.43
N THR A 517 32.72 8.17 -2.16
CA THR A 517 32.65 6.87 -1.51
C THR A 517 31.35 6.14 -1.85
N LEU A 518 31.46 5.01 -2.54
CA LEU A 518 30.38 4.01 -2.64
C LEU A 518 30.26 3.20 -1.33
N GLY A 519 29.03 2.84 -0.96
CA GLY A 519 28.75 1.92 0.14
C GLY A 519 27.68 0.89 -0.22
N GLY A 520 27.12 0.21 0.78
CA GLY A 520 26.14 -0.87 0.61
C GLY A 520 26.73 -2.25 0.92
N THR A 521 26.03 -3.32 0.52
CA THR A 521 26.46 -4.71 0.76
C THR A 521 27.05 -5.42 -0.47
N CYS A 522 26.96 -4.83 -1.67
CA CYS A 522 27.62 -5.39 -2.85
C CYS A 522 29.15 -5.29 -2.72
N ALA A 523 29.85 -6.42 -2.82
CA ALA A 523 31.31 -6.45 -2.70
C ALA A 523 32.00 -5.87 -3.95
N SER A 524 33.07 -5.09 -3.74
CA SER A 524 33.99 -4.61 -4.79
C SER A 524 33.32 -3.90 -5.97
N VAL A 525 32.26 -3.13 -5.71
CA VAL A 525 31.59 -2.30 -6.73
C VAL A 525 32.55 -1.24 -7.25
N THR A 526 32.59 -1.09 -8.58
CA THR A 526 33.35 -0.03 -9.26
C THR A 526 32.43 0.89 -10.04
N SER A 527 32.92 2.10 -10.33
CA SER A 527 32.30 3.00 -11.31
C SER A 527 33.26 3.29 -12.46
N ASN A 528 32.73 3.49 -13.67
CA ASN A 528 33.54 3.90 -14.82
C ASN A 528 32.82 5.02 -15.62
N PRO A 529 33.26 6.28 -15.57
CA PRO A 529 34.47 6.79 -14.90
C PRO A 529 34.42 6.69 -13.37
N ALA A 530 35.57 6.93 -12.72
CA ALA A 530 35.67 6.99 -11.27
C ALA A 530 34.76 8.09 -10.70
N LEU A 531 34.08 7.78 -9.59
CA LEU A 531 33.02 8.61 -9.01
C LEU A 531 33.58 9.95 -8.49
N THR A 532 33.03 11.06 -8.98
CA THR A 532 33.41 12.43 -8.59
C THR A 532 32.25 13.19 -7.95
N VAL A 533 32.55 14.08 -7.00
CA VAL A 533 31.55 15.02 -6.46
C VAL A 533 31.09 15.96 -7.57
N GLY A 534 29.78 16.17 -7.68
CA GLY A 534 29.16 16.94 -8.75
C GLY A 534 28.76 16.13 -9.98
N ALA A 535 29.12 14.84 -10.09
CA ALA A 535 28.69 14.00 -11.20
C ALA A 535 27.15 13.88 -11.26
N THR A 536 26.59 13.91 -12.47
CA THR A 536 25.14 13.79 -12.76
C THR A 536 24.76 12.47 -13.41
N THR A 537 25.74 11.61 -13.71
CA THR A 537 25.52 10.25 -14.21
C THR A 537 26.30 9.25 -13.38
N LEU A 538 25.74 8.05 -13.25
CA LEU A 538 26.39 6.89 -12.63
C LEU A 538 26.50 5.78 -13.67
N ASN A 539 27.59 5.02 -13.60
CA ASN A 539 27.79 3.79 -14.35
C ASN A 539 28.48 2.82 -13.41
N LEU A 540 27.73 1.86 -12.87
CA LEU A 540 28.12 1.03 -11.72
C LEU A 540 28.21 -0.43 -12.13
N THR A 541 29.26 -1.10 -11.66
CA THR A 541 29.54 -2.51 -11.98
C THR A 541 29.73 -3.33 -10.71
N ILE A 542 28.96 -4.42 -10.58
CA ILE A 542 29.11 -5.44 -9.53
C ILE A 542 29.87 -6.63 -10.15
N PRO A 543 31.05 -7.03 -9.63
CA PRO A 543 31.83 -8.12 -10.22
C PRO A 543 31.08 -9.45 -10.32
N SER A 544 30.33 -9.83 -9.28
CA SER A 544 29.43 -10.99 -9.30
C SER A 544 28.35 -10.90 -8.22
N LEU A 545 27.20 -11.53 -8.46
CA LEU A 545 26.10 -11.72 -7.51
C LEU A 545 25.64 -13.18 -7.53
N ALA A 546 25.71 -13.86 -6.39
CA ALA A 546 25.42 -15.29 -6.25
C ALA A 546 23.96 -15.65 -6.55
N ALA A 547 23.68 -16.95 -6.74
CA ALA A 547 22.32 -17.47 -6.97
C ALA A 547 21.36 -17.04 -5.85
N SER A 548 20.16 -16.55 -6.22
CA SER A 548 19.12 -16.04 -5.30
C SER A 548 19.58 -14.95 -4.31
N ALA A 549 20.77 -14.37 -4.50
CA ALA A 549 21.28 -13.32 -3.65
C ALA A 549 20.78 -11.94 -4.08
N ASN A 550 20.67 -11.04 -3.12
CA ASN A 550 20.54 -9.61 -3.35
C ASN A 550 21.69 -8.87 -2.64
N CYS A 551 22.03 -7.69 -3.15
CA CYS A 551 22.95 -6.78 -2.48
C CYS A 551 22.57 -5.32 -2.76
N THR A 552 23.02 -4.41 -1.90
CA THR A 552 22.74 -2.98 -2.03
C THR A 552 23.97 -2.17 -2.43
N ILE A 553 23.73 -1.04 -3.10
CA ILE A 553 24.74 -0.01 -3.37
C ILE A 553 24.18 1.32 -2.89
N THR A 554 24.91 2.03 -2.04
CA THR A 554 24.52 3.36 -1.54
C THR A 554 25.42 4.45 -2.12
N VAL A 555 24.82 5.47 -2.70
CA VAL A 555 25.48 6.68 -3.21
C VAL A 555 24.93 7.89 -2.45
N GLN A 556 25.82 8.72 -1.89
CA GLN A 556 25.39 10.03 -1.36
C GLN A 556 25.17 10.99 -2.52
N VAL A 557 23.97 11.54 -2.64
CA VAL A 557 23.60 12.56 -3.63
C VAL A 557 23.12 13.84 -2.93
N LYS A 558 23.15 14.96 -3.65
CA LYS A 558 22.77 16.30 -3.21
C LYS A 558 21.66 16.82 -4.12
N GLY A 559 20.59 17.37 -3.55
CA GLY A 559 19.54 18.03 -4.32
C GLY A 559 20.05 19.35 -4.92
N THR A 560 19.96 19.52 -6.25
CA THR A 560 20.43 20.73 -6.96
C THR A 560 19.31 21.57 -7.55
N GLN A 561 18.12 20.98 -7.75
CA GLN A 561 16.94 21.65 -8.29
C GLN A 561 15.75 21.52 -7.33
N ILE A 562 15.14 22.66 -6.95
CA ILE A 562 13.94 22.70 -6.09
C ILE A 562 12.73 22.09 -6.83
N GLY A 563 11.98 21.23 -6.15
CA GLY A 563 10.83 20.50 -6.70
C GLY A 563 10.88 19.01 -6.39
N VAL A 564 10.03 18.23 -7.05
CA VAL A 564 10.11 16.76 -7.02
C VAL A 564 10.99 16.30 -8.17
N ASN A 565 12.11 15.65 -7.87
CA ASN A 565 13.06 15.15 -8.86
C ASN A 565 12.90 13.62 -8.98
N PRO A 566 12.23 13.12 -10.04
CA PRO A 566 12.07 11.68 -10.26
C PRO A 566 13.36 11.09 -10.85
N ASN A 567 13.84 10.01 -10.24
CA ASN A 567 14.98 9.22 -10.68
C ASN A 567 14.50 7.86 -11.22
N ALA A 568 15.14 7.32 -12.24
CA ALA A 568 14.87 6.00 -12.79
C ALA A 568 16.17 5.38 -13.35
N THR A 569 16.57 4.24 -12.81
CA THR A 569 17.79 3.52 -13.18
C THR A 569 17.56 2.64 -14.41
N SER A 570 18.59 2.48 -15.25
CA SER A 570 18.54 1.51 -16.34
C SER A 570 18.34 0.08 -15.84
N GLY A 571 17.88 -0.81 -16.71
CA GLY A 571 17.90 -2.24 -16.42
C GLY A 571 19.32 -2.78 -16.27
N VAL A 572 19.50 -3.79 -15.42
CA VAL A 572 20.80 -4.40 -15.18
C VAL A 572 21.14 -5.38 -16.30
N THR A 573 22.35 -5.25 -16.84
CA THR A 573 22.99 -6.21 -17.76
C THR A 573 23.90 -7.15 -16.97
N SER A 574 24.29 -8.29 -17.55
CA SER A 574 25.38 -9.14 -17.03
C SER A 574 26.04 -9.93 -18.17
N ALA A 575 27.18 -10.58 -17.91
CA ALA A 575 27.82 -11.45 -18.89
C ALA A 575 26.94 -12.66 -19.32
N GLN A 576 25.98 -13.06 -18.48
CA GLN A 576 25.01 -14.12 -18.77
C GLN A 576 23.68 -13.58 -19.33
N THR A 577 23.42 -12.28 -19.16
CA THR A 577 22.22 -11.58 -19.65
C THR A 577 22.61 -10.23 -20.27
N PRO A 578 23.16 -10.21 -21.51
CA PRO A 578 23.71 -8.99 -22.10
C PRO A 578 22.64 -7.94 -22.44
N THR A 579 21.40 -8.37 -22.69
CA THR A 579 20.24 -7.48 -22.80
C THR A 579 19.86 -6.95 -21.41
N PRO A 580 19.67 -5.64 -21.22
CA PRO A 580 19.21 -5.08 -19.94
C PRO A 580 17.89 -5.71 -19.47
N GLY A 581 17.77 -5.92 -18.15
CA GLY A 581 16.50 -6.24 -17.51
C GLY A 581 15.50 -5.08 -17.54
N ALA A 582 14.43 -5.19 -16.74
CA ALA A 582 13.54 -4.06 -16.51
C ALA A 582 14.28 -2.91 -15.80
N THR A 583 13.92 -1.66 -16.14
CA THR A 583 14.34 -0.47 -15.38
C THR A 583 13.86 -0.55 -13.93
N SER A 584 14.50 0.21 -13.04
CA SER A 584 14.04 0.29 -11.65
C SER A 584 12.65 0.91 -11.54
N ASN A 585 12.07 0.86 -10.33
CA ASN A 585 11.01 1.79 -9.95
C ASN A 585 11.50 3.24 -10.07
N THR A 586 10.56 4.17 -10.30
CA THR A 586 10.83 5.59 -10.08
C THR A 586 10.98 5.84 -8.58
N ALA A 587 12.06 6.50 -8.18
CA ALA A 587 12.23 7.04 -6.83
C ALA A 587 12.22 8.56 -6.91
N ASN A 588 11.55 9.25 -5.98
CA ASN A 588 11.44 10.70 -6.00
C ASN A 588 12.29 11.31 -4.88
N LEU A 589 13.16 12.27 -5.20
CA LEU A 589 13.79 13.15 -4.21
C LEU A 589 13.10 14.52 -4.24
N THR A 590 12.37 14.84 -3.19
CA THR A 590 11.77 16.17 -3.03
C THR A 590 12.81 17.13 -2.46
N VAL A 591 13.13 18.19 -3.20
CA VAL A 591 14.09 19.21 -2.79
C VAL A 591 13.32 20.48 -2.43
N THR A 592 13.32 20.86 -1.15
CA THR A 592 12.62 22.04 -0.64
C THR A 592 13.52 23.29 -0.70
N PRO A 593 12.95 24.49 -0.91
CA PRO A 593 13.73 25.73 -0.90
C PRO A 593 14.24 26.08 0.50
N LEU A 594 15.34 26.82 0.55
CA LEU A 594 15.89 27.39 1.77
C LEU A 594 15.05 28.58 2.24
N ALA A 595 14.90 28.76 3.55
CA ALA A 595 14.13 29.85 4.15
C ALA A 595 14.79 31.22 3.90
N PRO A 596 14.02 32.28 3.61
CA PRO A 596 14.56 33.63 3.43
C PRO A 596 15.07 34.23 4.75
N THR A 597 15.99 35.19 4.68
CA THR A 597 16.40 35.98 5.86
C THR A 597 15.71 37.34 5.81
N VAL A 598 15.08 37.76 6.91
CA VAL A 598 14.42 39.06 7.02
C VAL A 598 15.19 39.94 8.00
N GLY A 599 15.64 41.10 7.55
CA GLY A 599 16.15 42.19 8.38
C GLY A 599 15.19 43.37 8.40
N LYS A 600 15.20 44.17 9.47
CA LYS A 600 14.43 45.41 9.55
C LYS A 600 15.10 46.45 10.45
N SER A 601 14.92 47.73 10.13
CA SER A 601 15.49 48.85 10.90
C SER A 601 14.65 50.12 10.75
N PHE A 602 14.63 50.94 11.81
CA PHE A 602 14.02 52.28 11.79
C PHE A 602 15.09 53.36 11.55
N ALA A 603 14.74 54.37 10.75
CA ALA A 603 15.60 55.49 10.39
C ALA A 603 14.79 56.80 10.40
N PRO A 604 14.95 57.67 11.43
CA PRO A 604 15.73 57.45 12.65
C PRO A 604 15.05 56.46 13.61
N ALA A 605 15.86 55.69 14.35
CA ALA A 605 15.37 54.73 15.36
C ALA A 605 14.86 55.37 16.66
N SER A 606 14.97 56.69 16.80
CA SER A 606 14.43 57.47 17.91
C SER A 606 13.70 58.68 17.35
N VAL A 607 12.47 58.91 17.80
CA VAL A 607 11.57 59.97 17.30
C VAL A 607 10.76 60.59 18.44
N LEU A 608 10.34 61.84 18.25
CA LEU A 608 9.36 62.47 19.12
C LEU A 608 7.95 61.93 18.83
N GLN A 609 7.09 61.94 19.84
CA GLN A 609 5.64 61.85 19.65
C GLN A 609 5.16 62.79 18.52
N GLY A 610 4.17 62.38 17.74
CA GLY A 610 3.65 63.17 16.63
C GLY A 610 4.54 63.27 15.39
N THR A 611 5.72 62.63 15.36
CA THR A 611 6.63 62.66 14.20
C THR A 611 6.71 61.32 13.46
N ALA A 612 7.23 61.34 12.24
CA ALA A 612 7.39 60.15 11.39
C ALA A 612 8.82 59.59 11.41
N THR A 613 8.92 58.28 11.25
CA THR A 613 10.17 57.53 11.00
C THR A 613 10.04 56.71 9.72
N GLN A 614 11.15 56.41 9.06
CA GLN A 614 11.18 55.40 8.00
C GLN A 614 11.45 54.02 8.61
N LEU A 615 10.73 53.01 8.15
CA LEU A 615 11.01 51.60 8.44
C LEU A 615 11.43 50.91 7.15
N THR A 616 12.66 50.39 7.13
CA THR A 616 13.17 49.56 6.04
C THR A 616 13.08 48.10 6.45
N ILE A 617 12.54 47.26 5.58
CA ILE A 617 12.51 45.80 5.70
C ILE A 617 13.26 45.24 4.50
N THR A 618 14.23 44.36 4.71
CA THR A 618 15.03 43.74 3.65
C THR A 618 14.89 42.23 3.73
N VAL A 619 14.53 41.59 2.62
CA VAL A 619 14.32 40.15 2.53
C VAL A 619 15.35 39.55 1.58
N THR A 620 16.28 38.76 2.12
CA THR A 620 17.29 38.04 1.34
C THR A 620 16.76 36.68 0.92
N ASN A 621 16.89 36.35 -0.36
CA ASN A 621 16.58 35.03 -0.90
C ASN A 621 17.88 34.21 -1.04
N PRO A 622 18.08 33.13 -0.28
CA PRO A 622 19.23 32.23 -0.48
C PRO A 622 19.06 31.26 -1.67
N ASN A 623 17.92 31.29 -2.36
CA ASN A 623 17.64 30.42 -3.51
C ASN A 623 17.93 31.17 -4.83
N ALA A 624 18.57 30.50 -5.79
CA ALA A 624 18.84 31.07 -7.12
C ALA A 624 17.57 31.32 -7.97
N ALA A 625 16.42 30.78 -7.56
CA ALA A 625 15.13 31.02 -8.17
C ALA A 625 14.31 32.04 -7.37
N ALA A 626 13.54 32.88 -8.08
CA ALA A 626 12.54 33.74 -7.45
C ALA A 626 11.36 32.90 -6.92
N ALA A 627 10.79 33.30 -5.79
CA ALA A 627 9.60 32.68 -5.22
C ALA A 627 8.33 33.46 -5.57
N THR A 628 7.28 32.73 -5.91
CA THR A 628 5.96 33.26 -6.26
C THR A 628 4.97 33.09 -5.11
N SER A 629 3.89 33.87 -5.16
CA SER A 629 2.89 33.97 -4.08
C SER A 629 3.52 34.36 -2.74
N PHE A 630 4.52 35.24 -2.78
CA PHE A 630 5.18 35.76 -1.58
C PHE A 630 4.18 36.54 -0.73
N THR A 631 4.22 36.31 0.58
CA THR A 631 3.46 37.05 1.56
C THR A 631 4.37 37.51 2.69
N LEU A 632 4.09 38.71 3.21
CA LEU A 632 4.77 39.27 4.37
C LEU A 632 3.78 40.13 5.14
N THR A 633 3.68 39.93 6.46
CA THR A 633 2.90 40.83 7.33
C THR A 633 3.80 41.41 8.42
N ASP A 634 3.83 42.73 8.51
CA ASP A 634 4.45 43.45 9.63
C ASP A 634 3.37 44.24 10.38
N ASP A 635 3.01 43.76 11.58
CA ASP A 635 1.99 44.38 12.43
C ASP A 635 2.66 45.38 13.37
N ILE A 636 3.03 46.54 12.82
CA ILE A 636 3.85 47.54 13.50
C ILE A 636 3.10 48.06 14.73
N ALA A 637 1.84 48.49 14.57
CA ALA A 637 1.03 48.98 15.68
C ALA A 637 0.80 47.90 16.76
N GLY A 638 0.44 46.67 16.35
CA GLY A 638 0.17 45.57 17.27
C GLY A 638 1.40 45.10 18.04
N THR A 639 2.56 44.97 17.39
CA THR A 639 3.78 44.46 18.05
C THR A 639 4.55 45.54 18.82
N THR A 640 4.49 46.82 18.42
CA THR A 640 5.02 47.92 19.22
C THR A 640 4.12 48.31 20.40
N GLY A 641 2.83 47.94 20.35
CA GLY A 641 1.82 48.36 21.32
C GLY A 641 1.45 49.85 21.23
N VAL A 642 1.72 50.51 20.09
CA VAL A 642 1.44 51.94 19.89
C VAL A 642 0.09 52.13 19.19
N THR A 643 -0.97 52.26 19.98
CA THR A 643 -2.31 52.61 19.50
C THR A 643 -2.28 53.91 18.69
N GLY A 644 -2.90 53.92 17.50
CA GLY A 644 -2.96 55.09 16.61
C GLY A 644 -1.73 55.30 15.71
N LEU A 645 -0.71 54.42 15.78
CA LEU A 645 0.37 54.36 14.80
C LEU A 645 -0.19 54.04 13.41
N THR A 646 0.28 54.75 12.38
CA THR A 646 -0.18 54.57 10.99
C THR A 646 1.00 54.48 10.02
N ILE A 647 0.79 53.79 8.89
CA ILE A 647 1.72 53.79 7.76
C ILE A 647 1.17 54.80 6.75
N THR A 648 1.83 55.95 6.62
CA THR A 648 1.35 57.07 5.79
C THR A 648 1.81 56.97 4.34
N ALA A 649 2.89 56.24 4.07
CA ALA A 649 3.35 55.95 2.71
C ALA A 649 4.09 54.60 2.62
N VAL A 650 4.03 53.98 1.44
CA VAL A 650 4.95 52.91 1.02
C VAL A 650 5.88 53.55 -0.01
N SER A 651 7.04 54.02 0.43
CA SER A 651 7.99 54.77 -0.40
C SER A 651 8.73 53.89 -1.41
N SER A 652 8.88 52.61 -1.11
CA SER A 652 9.38 51.59 -2.05
C SER A 652 8.89 50.21 -1.62
N ASP A 653 8.65 49.32 -2.59
CA ASP A 653 8.33 47.92 -2.35
C ASP A 653 8.74 47.09 -3.56
N THR A 654 9.94 46.52 -3.53
CA THR A 654 10.43 45.63 -4.59
C THR A 654 10.05 44.17 -4.37
N CYS A 655 9.33 43.86 -3.28
CA CYS A 655 8.74 42.55 -3.02
C CYS A 655 7.34 42.40 -3.64
N LYS A 656 6.66 43.53 -3.89
CA LYS A 656 5.28 43.55 -4.38
C LYS A 656 5.07 42.80 -5.68
N GLY A 657 5.84 43.08 -6.73
CA GLY A 657 5.58 42.54 -8.06
C GLY A 657 4.13 42.80 -8.52
N SER A 658 3.40 41.74 -8.86
CA SER A 658 1.96 41.75 -9.17
C SER A 658 1.03 41.66 -7.95
N GLY A 659 1.59 41.56 -6.75
CA GLY A 659 0.86 41.37 -5.49
C GLY A 659 0.12 42.62 -5.00
N THR A 660 -0.74 42.40 -4.00
CA THR A 660 -1.53 43.45 -3.36
C THR A 660 -0.95 43.80 -1.99
N VAL A 661 -1.00 45.09 -1.64
CA VAL A 661 -0.48 45.65 -0.39
C VAL A 661 -1.59 46.39 0.32
N THR A 662 -1.73 46.17 1.63
CA THR A 662 -2.58 47.00 2.52
C THR A 662 -1.78 47.50 3.72
N THR A 663 -2.18 48.65 4.26
CA THR A 663 -1.45 49.42 5.30
C THR A 663 -2.32 49.86 6.47
N ALA A 664 -3.53 49.29 6.58
CA ALA A 664 -4.55 49.71 7.54
C ALA A 664 -4.10 49.56 9.00
N SER A 665 -4.51 50.49 9.86
CA SER A 665 -4.26 50.47 11.31
C SER A 665 -2.78 50.28 11.72
N GLY A 666 -1.84 50.75 10.90
CA GLY A 666 -0.40 50.60 11.17
C GLY A 666 0.15 49.19 10.93
N LYS A 667 -0.54 48.38 10.11
CA LYS A 667 -0.15 47.02 9.73
C LYS A 667 0.10 46.93 8.24
N TYR A 668 1.31 46.56 7.83
CA TYR A 668 1.63 46.24 6.44
C TYR A 668 1.30 44.77 6.17
N VAL A 669 0.56 44.51 5.08
CA VAL A 669 0.30 43.16 4.56
C VAL A 669 0.54 43.14 3.06
N LEU A 670 1.50 42.33 2.61
CA LEU A 670 1.69 41.93 1.22
C LEU A 670 1.12 40.53 0.99
N THR A 671 0.33 40.37 -0.07
CA THR A 671 -0.12 39.05 -0.55
C THR A 671 0.02 38.90 -2.06
N GLY A 672 0.42 37.70 -2.51
CA GLY A 672 0.56 37.39 -3.94
C GLY A 672 1.78 38.04 -4.61
N GLY A 673 2.79 38.45 -3.85
CA GLY A 673 3.99 39.10 -4.38
C GLY A 673 5.02 38.13 -4.92
N THR A 674 6.23 38.66 -5.13
CA THR A 674 7.38 37.90 -5.63
C THR A 674 8.62 38.24 -4.80
N LEU A 675 9.33 37.23 -4.29
CA LEU A 675 10.68 37.42 -3.75
C LEU A 675 11.70 37.09 -4.85
N PRO A 676 12.41 38.08 -5.44
CA PRO A 676 13.41 37.81 -6.48
C PRO A 676 14.59 36.98 -5.97
N ALA A 677 15.37 36.40 -6.88
CA ALA A 677 16.63 35.72 -6.54
C ALA A 677 17.66 36.67 -5.89
N ALA A 678 17.62 37.97 -6.23
CA ALA A 678 18.44 39.01 -5.61
C ALA A 678 17.92 39.49 -4.24
N GLY A 679 16.83 38.91 -3.73
CA GLY A 679 16.07 39.47 -2.60
C GLY A 679 15.24 40.71 -2.98
N CYS A 680 14.64 41.35 -1.99
CA CYS A 680 13.85 42.57 -2.15
C CYS A 680 13.90 43.47 -0.89
N SER A 681 13.38 44.69 -1.01
CA SER A 681 13.33 45.69 0.05
C SER A 681 12.00 46.44 0.04
N ILE A 682 11.48 46.73 1.22
CA ILE A 682 10.25 47.49 1.47
C ILE A 682 10.64 48.68 2.35
N VAL A 683 10.14 49.87 2.00
CA VAL A 683 10.42 51.13 2.71
C VAL A 683 9.09 51.80 3.03
N LEU A 684 8.77 51.91 4.32
CA LEU A 684 7.51 52.44 4.84
C LEU A 684 7.76 53.75 5.59
N THR A 685 6.89 54.74 5.41
CA THR A 685 6.83 55.91 6.31
C THR A 685 5.82 55.61 7.40
N VAL A 686 6.28 55.60 8.65
CA VAL A 686 5.50 55.27 9.84
C VAL A 686 5.32 56.52 10.68
N GLN A 687 4.07 56.94 10.88
CA GLN A 687 3.70 58.10 11.68
C GLN A 687 3.37 57.66 13.12
N VAL A 688 4.09 58.23 14.08
CA VAL A 688 3.82 58.06 15.52
C VAL A 688 2.79 59.12 15.95
N PRO A 689 1.71 58.78 16.67
CA PRO A 689 0.75 59.76 17.15
C PRO A 689 1.33 60.63 18.30
N SER A 690 0.72 61.80 18.55
CA SER A 690 1.09 62.68 19.68
C SER A 690 0.89 61.98 21.03
N SER A 691 -0.15 61.16 21.16
CA SER A 691 -0.49 60.40 22.37
C SER A 691 0.30 59.09 22.58
N ALA A 692 1.31 58.79 21.74
CA ALA A 692 2.08 57.55 21.85
C ALA A 692 2.81 57.44 23.20
N ALA A 693 2.63 56.32 23.91
CA ALA A 693 3.35 56.07 25.16
C ALA A 693 4.86 55.97 24.91
N VAL A 694 5.65 56.73 25.67
CA VAL A 694 7.12 56.84 25.50
C VAL A 694 7.89 55.54 25.83
N GLY A 695 9.19 55.54 25.53
CA GLY A 695 10.12 54.43 25.74
C GLY A 695 10.40 53.61 24.48
N SER A 696 11.27 52.61 24.60
CA SER A 696 11.58 51.68 23.50
C SER A 696 10.42 50.72 23.25
N LYS A 697 10.13 50.47 21.96
CA LYS A 697 9.10 49.54 21.45
C LYS A 697 9.74 48.59 20.45
N THR A 698 9.38 47.31 20.47
CA THR A 698 9.96 46.31 19.56
C THR A 698 8.96 45.92 18.47
N ASN A 699 9.15 46.46 17.26
CA ASN A 699 8.40 46.06 16.09
C ASN A 699 8.90 44.68 15.60
N THR A 700 8.00 43.70 15.43
CA THR A 700 8.37 42.30 15.17
C THR A 700 7.63 41.71 13.95
N ILE A 701 8.39 41.28 12.93
CA ILE A 701 7.86 40.34 11.92
C ILE A 701 7.99 38.94 12.50
N VAL A 702 6.86 38.25 12.66
CA VAL A 702 6.83 36.84 13.09
C VAL A 702 7.11 35.97 11.87
N GLY A 703 8.04 35.02 11.96
CA GLY A 703 8.48 34.22 10.82
C GLY A 703 7.35 33.49 10.09
N SER A 704 6.30 33.06 10.81
CA SER A 704 5.11 32.42 10.23
C SER A 704 4.22 33.33 9.40
N THR A 705 4.42 34.66 9.41
CA THR A 705 3.75 35.59 8.49
C THR A 705 4.54 35.87 7.21
N VAL A 706 5.68 35.20 7.02
CA VAL A 706 6.56 35.33 5.83
C VAL A 706 6.56 34.01 5.07
N ALA A 707 5.69 33.90 4.06
CA ALA A 707 5.48 32.68 3.28
C ALA A 707 5.70 32.91 1.78
N GLY A 708 5.83 31.81 1.04
CA GLY A 708 6.10 31.82 -0.40
C GLY A 708 6.51 30.42 -0.87
N SER A 709 6.58 30.23 -2.18
CA SER A 709 6.94 28.93 -2.76
C SER A 709 7.81 29.05 -4.01
N ILE A 710 8.63 28.02 -4.25
CA ILE A 710 9.39 27.82 -5.49
C ILE A 710 9.00 26.44 -6.02
N ASN A 711 8.59 26.34 -7.28
CA ASN A 711 8.16 25.09 -7.92
C ASN A 711 7.13 24.29 -7.09
N ASN A 712 6.14 25.00 -6.55
CA ASN A 712 5.09 24.50 -5.64
C ASN A 712 5.60 23.88 -4.33
N GLN A 713 6.87 24.07 -3.97
CA GLN A 713 7.42 23.73 -2.66
C GLN A 713 7.48 24.99 -1.79
N SER A 714 6.81 24.97 -0.64
CA SER A 714 6.97 26.00 0.39
C SER A 714 8.35 25.90 1.04
N TRP A 715 8.97 27.03 1.37
CA TRP A 715 10.17 27.04 2.21
C TRP A 715 9.83 26.83 3.70
N PRO A 716 10.80 26.43 4.54
CA PRO A 716 10.66 26.45 5.99
C PRO A 716 10.36 27.86 6.51
N THR A 717 9.74 27.93 7.68
CA THR A 717 9.48 29.19 8.40
C THR A 717 10.80 29.91 8.70
N PRO A 718 10.99 31.17 8.27
CA PRO A 718 12.18 31.95 8.61
C PRO A 718 12.19 32.38 10.08
N ALA A 719 13.33 32.91 10.55
CA ALA A 719 13.43 33.49 11.89
C ALA A 719 12.59 34.78 12.02
N ASN A 720 12.15 35.09 13.25
CA ASN A 720 11.52 36.39 13.55
C ASN A 720 12.53 37.52 13.32
N ALA A 721 12.08 38.63 12.71
CA ALA A 721 12.88 39.84 12.56
C ALA A 721 12.36 40.93 13.51
N THR A 722 13.26 41.68 14.15
CA THR A 722 12.91 42.72 15.13
C THR A 722 13.63 44.05 14.83
N ALA A 723 12.95 45.16 15.10
CA ALA A 723 13.54 46.50 15.11
C ALA A 723 13.02 47.28 16.33
N SER A 724 13.92 47.99 17.02
CA SER A 724 13.54 48.87 18.14
C SER A 724 13.22 50.27 17.63
N LEU A 725 12.11 50.83 18.10
CA LEU A 725 11.71 52.23 17.93
C LEU A 725 11.63 52.89 19.29
N THR A 726 12.44 53.91 19.54
CA THR A 726 12.39 54.70 20.77
C THR A 726 11.45 55.88 20.58
N VAL A 727 10.29 55.86 21.25
CA VAL A 727 9.36 56.99 21.31
C VAL A 727 9.78 57.91 22.45
N VAL A 728 10.13 59.14 22.12
CA VAL A 728 10.56 60.19 23.07
C VAL A 728 9.41 61.18 23.26
N ALA A 729 9.24 61.71 24.47
CA ALA A 729 8.23 62.72 24.75
C ALA A 729 8.43 63.96 23.86
N ALA A 730 7.38 64.48 23.23
CA ALA A 730 7.43 65.80 22.62
C ALA A 730 7.39 66.90 23.70
N ALA A 731 7.32 68.17 23.28
CA ALA A 731 6.70 69.20 24.12
C ALA A 731 5.16 69.07 24.07
N ASP A 732 4.48 69.69 25.03
CA ASP A 732 3.01 69.83 25.06
C ASP A 732 2.69 71.14 25.78
N LEU A 733 2.26 72.18 25.05
CA LEU A 733 1.97 73.51 25.59
C LEU A 733 0.46 73.71 25.82
N THR A 734 0.07 73.81 27.09
CA THR A 734 -1.27 74.28 27.44
C THR A 734 -1.25 75.78 27.76
N VAL A 735 -2.15 76.52 27.12
CA VAL A 735 -2.36 77.96 27.37
C VAL A 735 -3.64 78.18 28.16
N THR A 736 -3.58 79.08 29.15
CA THR A 736 -4.77 79.60 29.85
C THR A 736 -4.73 81.11 29.92
N LYS A 737 -5.89 81.75 29.95
CA LYS A 737 -6.04 83.20 30.07
C LYS A 737 -7.16 83.54 31.04
N THR A 738 -6.92 84.50 31.93
CA THR A 738 -7.91 85.03 32.88
C THR A 738 -7.91 86.55 32.89
N GLY A 739 -9.00 87.14 33.38
CA GLY A 739 -9.20 88.58 33.51
C GLY A 739 -10.54 88.87 34.20
N PRO A 740 -10.90 90.14 34.45
CA PRO A 740 -12.16 90.46 35.10
C PRO A 740 -13.34 90.18 34.17
N ALA A 741 -14.35 89.46 34.67
CA ALA A 741 -15.58 89.16 33.92
C ALA A 741 -16.44 90.41 33.65
N TYR A 742 -16.29 91.45 34.49
CA TYR A 742 -17.04 92.71 34.46
C TYR A 742 -16.12 93.91 34.70
N ALA A 743 -16.32 95.02 33.98
CA ALA A 743 -15.56 96.25 34.16
C ALA A 743 -16.34 97.52 33.78
N LYS A 744 -15.83 98.70 34.14
CA LYS A 744 -16.45 100.01 33.83
C LYS A 744 -15.77 100.65 32.61
N PRO A 745 -16.42 101.63 31.93
CA PRO A 745 -15.79 102.35 30.83
C PRO A 745 -14.53 103.09 31.28
N GLY A 746 -13.51 103.14 30.43
CA GLY A 746 -12.26 103.88 30.66
C GLY A 746 -11.39 103.38 31.82
N THR A 747 -11.73 102.26 32.49
CA THR A 747 -10.88 101.70 33.55
C THR A 747 -9.76 100.83 32.98
N ASP A 748 -8.59 100.85 33.62
CA ASP A 748 -7.56 99.84 33.37
C ASP A 748 -7.97 98.48 33.93
N VAL A 749 -7.69 97.42 33.17
CA VAL A 749 -7.82 96.02 33.63
C VAL A 749 -6.59 95.21 33.24
N THR A 750 -6.27 94.20 34.04
CA THR A 750 -5.14 93.29 33.79
C THR A 750 -5.67 91.89 33.44
N TYR A 751 -5.22 91.36 32.32
CA TYR A 751 -5.31 89.93 31.98
C TYR A 751 -4.05 89.20 32.44
N THR A 752 -4.21 87.95 32.87
CA THR A 752 -3.09 87.02 33.12
C THR A 752 -3.13 85.91 32.08
N ILE A 753 -1.99 85.66 31.45
CA ILE A 753 -1.74 84.55 30.54
C ILE A 753 -0.77 83.59 31.24
N THR A 754 -1.06 82.29 31.18
CA THR A 754 -0.14 81.24 31.64
C THR A 754 0.06 80.24 30.52
N VAL A 755 1.32 79.99 30.14
CA VAL A 755 1.73 78.98 29.15
C VAL A 755 2.56 77.94 29.88
N LYS A 756 2.08 76.69 29.94
CA LYS A 756 2.75 75.58 30.64
C LYS A 756 3.16 74.51 29.65
N ASN A 757 4.42 74.08 29.73
CA ASN A 757 4.86 72.84 29.11
C ASN A 757 4.52 71.66 30.04
N ASN A 758 3.58 70.80 29.64
CA ASN A 758 3.18 69.60 30.36
C ASN A 758 4.18 68.46 30.21
N SER A 759 5.07 68.50 29.20
CA SER A 759 6.07 67.46 29.00
C SER A 759 6.97 67.35 30.23
N THR A 760 7.00 66.17 30.82
CA THR A 760 7.81 65.89 32.01
C THR A 760 9.29 65.63 31.70
N ALA A 761 9.65 65.50 30.41
CA ALA A 761 10.96 65.06 29.97
C ALA A 761 11.66 65.99 28.96
N ASN A 762 10.93 66.78 28.15
CA ASN A 762 11.54 67.64 27.12
C ASN A 762 11.09 69.11 27.21
N SER A 763 11.97 70.02 26.79
CA SER A 763 11.67 71.44 26.65
C SER A 763 10.86 71.72 25.39
N ALA A 764 9.95 72.69 25.46
CA ALA A 764 9.38 73.35 24.30
C ALA A 764 10.40 74.38 23.77
N ASN A 765 10.73 74.30 22.50
CA ASN A 765 11.82 75.06 21.89
C ASN A 765 11.25 76.17 21.01
N ASN A 766 11.78 77.39 21.18
CA ASN A 766 11.31 78.61 20.52
C ASN A 766 9.81 78.87 20.76
N VAL A 767 9.37 78.76 22.02
CA VAL A 767 7.99 79.10 22.43
C VAL A 767 7.75 80.57 22.09
N THR A 768 6.81 80.82 21.18
CA THR A 768 6.31 82.15 20.89
C THR A 768 4.91 82.31 21.46
N VAL A 769 4.64 83.46 22.05
CA VAL A 769 3.34 83.78 22.67
C VAL A 769 2.83 85.08 22.05
N THR A 770 1.56 85.09 21.62
CA THR A 770 0.92 86.21 20.95
C THR A 770 -0.43 86.50 21.57
N ASP A 771 -0.64 87.72 22.10
CA ASP A 771 -1.94 88.19 22.59
C ASP A 771 -2.52 89.21 21.60
N THR A 772 -3.79 89.07 21.22
CA THR A 772 -4.46 89.93 20.23
C THR A 772 -5.64 90.63 20.89
N LEU A 773 -5.46 91.93 21.13
CA LEU A 773 -6.43 92.77 21.81
C LEU A 773 -7.60 93.15 20.88
N PRO A 774 -8.85 93.17 21.37
CA PRO A 774 -9.96 93.87 20.72
C PRO A 774 -9.58 95.30 20.29
N ALA A 775 -10.05 95.72 19.12
CA ALA A 775 -9.67 97.01 18.51
C ALA A 775 -10.06 98.27 19.31
N THR A 776 -10.87 98.12 20.36
CA THR A 776 -11.33 99.21 21.24
C THR A 776 -10.65 99.20 22.62
N MET A 777 -9.73 98.26 22.88
CA MET A 777 -8.82 98.29 24.04
C MET A 777 -7.54 99.05 23.68
N THR A 778 -7.03 99.86 24.61
CA THR A 778 -5.71 100.49 24.46
C THR A 778 -4.68 99.72 25.28
N PHE A 779 -3.61 99.23 24.65
CA PHE A 779 -2.49 98.61 25.38
C PHE A 779 -1.81 99.64 26.30
N LYS A 780 -1.56 99.26 27.56
CA LYS A 780 -0.90 100.13 28.55
C LYS A 780 0.47 99.60 28.97
N THR A 781 0.53 98.38 29.50
CA THR A 781 1.78 97.71 29.90
C THR A 781 1.64 96.20 29.87
N SER A 782 2.76 95.48 29.81
CA SER A 782 2.83 94.05 30.11
C SER A 782 4.05 93.71 30.95
N SER A 783 4.00 92.60 31.67
CA SER A 783 5.13 92.06 32.44
C SER A 783 5.23 90.54 32.24
N PRO A 784 6.32 90.00 31.66
CA PRO A 784 7.40 90.71 30.99
C PRO A 784 6.91 91.66 29.88
N ALA A 785 7.72 92.66 29.51
CA ALA A 785 7.38 93.61 28.46
C ALA A 785 7.24 92.90 27.10
N ALA A 786 6.20 93.27 26.35
CA ALA A 786 5.93 92.76 25.00
C ALA A 786 6.39 93.75 23.93
N THR A 787 6.77 93.23 22.76
CA THR A 787 6.77 94.01 21.53
C THR A 787 5.33 94.17 21.07
N ALA A 788 4.79 95.38 21.16
CA ALA A 788 3.45 95.71 20.66
C ALA A 788 3.51 96.20 19.21
N SER A 789 2.66 95.66 18.35
CA SER A 789 2.49 96.07 16.96
C SER A 789 1.00 96.20 16.65
N GLY A 790 0.49 97.43 16.71
CA GLY A 790 -0.95 97.67 16.76
C GLY A 790 -1.58 96.98 17.98
N GLN A 791 -2.64 96.19 17.75
CA GLN A 791 -3.32 95.44 18.80
C GLN A 791 -2.68 94.10 19.15
N THR A 792 -1.59 93.70 18.49
CA THR A 792 -0.92 92.42 18.71
C THR A 792 0.30 92.60 19.61
N LEU A 793 0.36 91.85 20.70
CA LEU A 793 1.48 91.79 21.64
C LEU A 793 2.24 90.48 21.44
N ASN A 794 3.57 90.54 21.34
CA ASN A 794 4.42 89.37 21.16
C ASN A 794 5.65 89.43 22.10
N TRP A 795 6.00 88.30 22.71
CA TRP A 795 7.10 88.20 23.69
C TRP A 795 8.39 87.57 23.13
N GLY A 796 8.48 87.42 21.80
CA GLY A 796 9.60 86.75 21.14
C GLY A 796 9.56 85.23 21.29
N ALA A 797 10.65 84.58 20.90
CA ALA A 797 10.85 83.14 21.03
C ALA A 797 11.73 82.83 22.26
N VAL A 798 11.23 82.02 23.20
CA VAL A 798 11.97 81.59 24.39
C VAL A 798 11.90 80.07 24.59
N PRO A 799 12.94 79.40 25.11
CA PRO A 799 12.82 78.00 25.50
C PRO A 799 12.01 77.87 26.80
N LEU A 800 11.17 76.84 26.90
CA LEU A 800 10.46 76.49 28.12
C LEU A 800 10.80 75.07 28.56
N ALA A 801 11.40 74.93 29.74
CA ALA A 801 11.84 73.64 30.29
C ALA A 801 10.70 72.61 30.43
N ALA A 802 11.06 71.35 30.61
CA ALA A 802 10.11 70.30 31.02
C ALA A 802 9.40 70.69 32.34
N ASN A 803 8.08 70.48 32.43
CA ASN A 803 7.19 71.00 33.47
C ASN A 803 7.21 72.55 33.65
N GLY A 804 7.90 73.29 32.80
CA GLY A 804 8.09 74.74 32.92
C GLY A 804 6.80 75.52 32.70
N THR A 805 6.71 76.71 33.30
CA THR A 805 5.59 77.63 33.13
C THR A 805 6.09 79.05 32.89
N LEU A 806 5.50 79.74 31.91
CA LEU A 806 5.65 81.16 31.65
C LEU A 806 4.35 81.87 32.04
N THR A 807 4.47 83.02 32.68
CA THR A 807 3.33 83.85 33.09
C THR A 807 3.54 85.27 32.59
N TYR A 808 2.50 85.83 31.96
CA TYR A 808 2.49 87.20 31.47
C TYR A 808 1.28 87.93 32.02
N THR A 809 1.46 89.16 32.50
CA THR A 809 0.36 90.08 32.76
C THR A 809 0.27 91.11 31.64
N VAL A 810 -0.95 91.47 31.24
CA VAL A 810 -1.26 92.44 30.19
C VAL A 810 -2.29 93.41 30.72
N THR A 811 -1.89 94.65 30.95
CA THR A 811 -2.78 95.73 31.39
C THR A 811 -3.20 96.57 30.19
N VAL A 812 -4.51 96.76 30.05
CA VAL A 812 -5.14 97.56 28.99
C VAL A 812 -6.13 98.56 29.59
N THR A 813 -6.25 99.72 28.98
CA THR A 813 -7.34 100.66 29.24
C THR A 813 -8.55 100.24 28.39
N LEU A 814 -9.71 100.11 29.02
CA LEU A 814 -10.95 99.72 28.36
C LEU A 814 -11.64 100.88 27.63
N PRO A 815 -12.58 100.60 26.69
CA PRO A 815 -13.25 101.63 25.92
C PRO A 815 -13.97 102.64 26.82
N ASP A 816 -13.98 103.90 26.40
CA ASP A 816 -14.68 104.96 27.12
C ASP A 816 -16.21 104.90 26.91
N ALA A 817 -16.96 105.72 27.67
CA ALA A 817 -18.41 105.74 27.60
C ALA A 817 -18.94 106.04 26.19
N ALA A 818 -18.32 107.00 25.48
CA ALA A 818 -18.71 107.37 24.12
C ALA A 818 -18.52 106.22 23.12
N THR A 819 -17.43 105.45 23.25
CA THR A 819 -17.18 104.26 22.43
C THR A 819 -18.22 103.18 22.66
N LEU A 820 -18.67 102.95 23.91
CA LEU A 820 -19.73 101.97 24.20
C LEU A 820 -21.11 102.42 23.71
N GLU A 821 -21.37 103.73 23.71
CA GLU A 821 -22.59 104.29 23.15
C GLU A 821 -22.64 104.08 21.64
N ALA A 822 -21.57 104.47 20.93
CA ALA A 822 -21.49 104.41 19.47
C ALA A 822 -21.28 102.99 18.91
N ASN A 823 -20.59 102.10 19.61
CA ASN A 823 -20.22 100.77 19.13
C ASN A 823 -20.73 99.65 20.07
N PRO A 824 -21.86 98.98 19.74
CA PRO A 824 -22.35 97.83 20.50
C PRO A 824 -21.36 96.67 20.63
N ALA A 825 -20.46 96.46 19.67
CA ALA A 825 -19.44 95.40 19.73
C ALA A 825 -18.32 95.71 20.75
N ALA A 826 -18.19 96.95 21.22
CA ALA A 826 -17.25 97.31 22.28
C ALA A 826 -17.76 96.93 23.69
N ARG A 827 -19.01 96.46 23.81
CA ARG A 827 -19.68 96.21 25.11
C ARG A 827 -19.34 94.86 25.74
N THR A 828 -18.89 93.90 24.94
CA THR A 828 -18.36 92.60 25.38
C THR A 828 -17.07 92.35 24.63
N LEU A 829 -15.97 92.23 25.36
CA LEU A 829 -14.62 92.27 24.82
C LEU A 829 -13.93 90.93 25.10
N THR A 830 -13.59 90.19 24.05
CA THR A 830 -12.87 88.91 24.17
C THR A 830 -11.42 89.10 23.75
N ASN A 831 -10.50 89.01 24.71
CA ASN A 831 -9.06 89.07 24.44
C ASN A 831 -8.52 87.65 24.19
N ASN A 832 -7.81 87.45 23.08
CA ASN A 832 -7.41 86.13 22.56
C ASN A 832 -5.89 85.95 22.54
N VAL A 833 -5.41 84.87 23.16
CA VAL A 833 -4.00 84.49 23.18
C VAL A 833 -3.76 83.15 22.49
N SER A 834 -2.62 83.01 21.81
CA SER A 834 -2.07 81.74 21.38
C SER A 834 -0.59 81.61 21.78
N ALA A 835 -0.15 80.36 21.90
CA ALA A 835 1.26 79.99 21.93
C ALA A 835 1.57 79.00 20.80
N SER A 836 2.84 78.81 20.50
CA SER A 836 3.33 77.73 19.65
C SER A 836 4.80 77.43 19.94
N SER A 837 5.25 76.21 19.66
CA SER A 837 6.68 75.85 19.63
C SER A 837 6.98 74.85 18.52
N ALA A 838 8.24 74.73 18.12
CA ALA A 838 8.63 73.93 16.95
C ALA A 838 8.61 72.40 17.18
N ASN A 839 8.44 71.94 18.43
CA ASN A 839 8.48 70.53 18.82
C ASN A 839 7.29 70.11 19.70
N ASP A 840 6.19 70.84 19.58
CA ASP A 840 4.89 70.51 20.16
C ASP A 840 3.92 70.07 19.04
N PRO A 841 3.51 68.78 19.00
CA PRO A 841 2.61 68.25 17.99
C PRO A 841 1.13 68.40 18.34
N ASP A 842 0.77 68.86 19.55
CA ASP A 842 -0.62 69.10 19.93
C ASP A 842 -0.94 70.59 19.92
N THR A 843 -1.68 71.03 18.90
CA THR A 843 -2.09 72.43 18.75
C THR A 843 -3.47 72.72 19.36
N THR A 844 -4.14 71.72 19.95
CA THR A 844 -5.55 71.83 20.38
C THR A 844 -5.73 72.59 21.69
N ASN A 845 -4.70 72.59 22.55
CA ASN A 845 -4.64 73.26 23.85
C ASN A 845 -3.77 74.55 23.84
N ASN A 846 -3.25 74.93 22.67
CA ASN A 846 -2.28 76.01 22.47
C ASN A 846 -2.91 77.42 22.33
N ALA A 847 -4.21 77.59 22.63
CA ALA A 847 -4.90 78.88 22.56
C ALA A 847 -5.95 79.03 23.68
N ALA A 848 -6.17 80.28 24.12
CA ALA A 848 -7.16 80.62 25.13
C ALA A 848 -7.75 82.01 24.90
N SER A 849 -8.86 82.32 25.56
CA SER A 849 -9.44 83.66 25.56
C SER A 849 -10.03 84.03 26.92
N ALA A 850 -10.23 85.33 27.15
CA ALA A 850 -10.88 85.86 28.33
C ALA A 850 -11.87 86.96 27.91
N THR A 851 -13.13 86.83 28.34
CA THR A 851 -14.19 87.77 28.00
C THR A 851 -14.52 88.69 29.18
N THR A 852 -14.46 89.99 28.93
CA THR A 852 -14.82 91.06 29.87
C THR A 852 -16.06 91.78 29.34
N ASN A 853 -17.11 91.84 30.16
CA ASN A 853 -18.33 92.54 29.82
C ASN A 853 -18.32 93.93 30.46
N MET A 854 -18.63 94.94 29.66
CA MET A 854 -18.72 96.31 30.13
C MET A 854 -20.02 96.50 30.94
N VAL A 855 -19.94 97.27 32.02
CA VAL A 855 -21.07 97.59 32.91
C VAL A 855 -21.23 99.11 32.91
N TYR A 856 -22.18 99.60 32.11
CA TYR A 856 -22.44 101.02 31.95
C TYR A 856 -23.92 101.29 31.70
N SER A 857 -24.51 102.17 32.52
CA SER A 857 -25.80 102.78 32.23
C SER A 857 -25.67 104.29 32.13
N LYS A 858 -26.34 104.87 31.13
CA LYS A 858 -26.46 106.32 30.94
C LYS A 858 -27.80 106.80 31.47
N LEU A 859 -27.80 107.97 32.08
CA LEU A 859 -29.00 108.72 32.47
C LEU A 859 -28.94 110.11 31.83
N THR A 860 -30.05 110.55 31.21
CA THR A 860 -30.20 111.90 30.65
C THR A 860 -31.50 112.50 31.18
N LYS A 861 -31.41 113.56 31.99
CA LYS A 861 -32.57 114.27 32.54
C LYS A 861 -32.95 115.48 31.67
N THR A 862 -34.24 115.63 31.40
CA THR A 862 -34.84 116.79 30.73
C THR A 862 -36.05 117.30 31.52
N VAL A 863 -36.53 118.48 31.16
CA VAL A 863 -37.73 119.13 31.71
C VAL A 863 -38.47 119.92 30.62
N ARG A 864 -39.80 120.02 30.73
CA ARG A 864 -40.64 121.00 30.01
C ARG A 864 -41.76 121.55 30.91
N ASN A 865 -42.20 122.76 30.64
CA ASN A 865 -43.44 123.30 31.20
C ASN A 865 -44.62 122.82 30.36
N VAL A 866 -45.37 121.83 30.85
CA VAL A 866 -46.49 121.24 30.08
C VAL A 866 -47.72 122.14 30.06
N THR A 867 -47.92 122.98 31.08
CA THR A 867 -48.99 123.98 31.11
C THR A 867 -48.86 125.01 29.99
N ARG A 868 -47.63 125.35 29.58
CA ARG A 868 -47.33 126.24 28.44
C ARG A 868 -47.03 125.51 27.12
N ASN A 869 -47.12 124.17 27.09
CA ASN A 869 -46.62 123.32 26.00
C ASN A 869 -45.19 123.71 25.53
N ALA A 870 -44.31 123.99 26.49
CA ALA A 870 -42.95 124.43 26.21
C ALA A 870 -42.09 123.29 25.63
N ALA A 871 -41.05 123.67 24.88
CA ALA A 871 -40.06 122.73 24.36
C ALA A 871 -39.33 121.99 25.50
N VAL A 872 -38.91 120.75 25.22
CA VAL A 872 -38.08 119.95 26.13
C VAL A 872 -36.65 120.51 26.16
N GLY A 873 -36.13 120.77 27.36
CA GLY A 873 -34.77 121.26 27.58
C GLY A 873 -34.11 120.65 28.81
N THR A 874 -32.91 121.12 29.15
CA THR A 874 -32.20 120.76 30.39
C THR A 874 -32.54 121.68 31.57
N GLY A 875 -33.21 122.80 31.30
CA GLY A 875 -33.81 123.70 32.29
C GLY A 875 -35.19 124.14 31.83
N GLY A 876 -36.06 124.49 32.77
CA GLY A 876 -37.45 124.88 32.52
C GLY A 876 -37.91 125.89 33.54
N SER A 877 -38.79 126.80 33.13
CA SER A 877 -39.35 127.87 33.95
C SER A 877 -40.87 127.89 33.86
N GLY A 878 -41.50 128.44 34.88
CA GLY A 878 -42.95 128.63 34.94
C GLY A 878 -43.34 129.57 36.08
N SER A 879 -44.62 129.90 36.13
CA SER A 879 -45.25 130.64 37.22
C SER A 879 -45.84 129.68 38.26
N PRO A 880 -46.08 130.11 39.52
CA PRO A 880 -46.82 129.33 40.50
C PRO A 880 -48.15 128.79 39.94
N GLY A 881 -48.45 127.53 40.25
CA GLY A 881 -49.60 126.80 39.69
C GLY A 881 -49.34 126.08 38.36
N GLU A 882 -48.24 126.35 37.66
CA GLU A 882 -47.88 125.65 36.42
C GLU A 882 -47.15 124.33 36.69
N VAL A 883 -47.29 123.36 35.79
CA VAL A 883 -46.70 122.03 35.91
C VAL A 883 -45.45 121.89 35.05
N LEU A 884 -44.35 121.51 35.69
CA LEU A 884 -43.13 121.07 35.04
C LEU A 884 -43.13 119.53 34.97
N GLU A 885 -43.01 118.97 33.77
CA GLU A 885 -42.75 117.54 33.57
C GLU A 885 -41.24 117.32 33.47
N TYR A 886 -40.71 116.48 34.35
CA TYR A 886 -39.32 116.01 34.34
C TYR A 886 -39.27 114.61 33.75
N CYS A 887 -38.28 114.35 32.90
CA CYS A 887 -38.08 113.01 32.34
C CYS A 887 -36.60 112.58 32.44
N ILE A 888 -36.35 111.38 32.94
CA ILE A 888 -35.05 110.71 32.89
C ILE A 888 -35.12 109.61 31.83
N ALA A 889 -34.45 109.83 30.70
CA ALA A 889 -34.11 108.73 29.79
C ALA A 889 -32.98 107.90 30.41
N PHE A 890 -33.10 106.58 30.37
CA PHE A 890 -32.11 105.63 30.87
C PHE A 890 -31.76 104.60 29.80
N GLY A 891 -30.50 104.21 29.72
CA GLY A 891 -30.03 103.24 28.72
C GLY A 891 -28.90 102.35 29.24
N ASN A 892 -28.98 101.06 28.94
CA ASN A 892 -27.90 100.12 29.22
C ASN A 892 -26.95 100.02 28.01
N TYR A 893 -25.76 100.58 28.17
CA TYR A 893 -24.69 100.57 27.18
C TYR A 893 -23.56 99.60 27.59
N GLY A 894 -23.80 98.72 28.56
CA GLY A 894 -22.96 97.58 28.90
C GLY A 894 -23.28 96.33 28.08
N GLY A 895 -22.45 95.29 28.22
CA GLY A 895 -22.57 94.00 27.53
C GLY A 895 -23.54 93.01 28.19
N ILE A 896 -23.93 93.26 29.43
CA ILE A 896 -24.82 92.41 30.23
C ILE A 896 -26.16 93.06 30.54
N THR A 897 -27.16 92.24 30.87
CA THR A 897 -28.39 92.70 31.51
C THR A 897 -28.11 93.23 32.92
N LEU A 898 -28.59 94.44 33.22
CA LEU A 898 -28.58 95.00 34.57
C LEU A 898 -29.85 94.55 35.29
N ALA A 899 -29.71 93.59 36.21
CA ALA A 899 -30.80 93.11 37.05
C ALA A 899 -31.04 94.05 38.25
N ASN A 900 -32.27 94.07 38.76
CA ASN A 900 -32.77 94.95 39.82
C ASN A 900 -32.52 96.44 39.53
N TYR A 901 -32.65 96.85 38.27
CA TYR A 901 -32.38 98.22 37.85
C TYR A 901 -33.49 99.18 38.31
N THR A 902 -33.12 100.22 39.05
CA THR A 902 -34.03 101.26 39.53
C THR A 902 -33.54 102.64 39.10
N VAL A 903 -34.48 103.53 38.77
CA VAL A 903 -34.21 104.95 38.48
C VAL A 903 -34.90 105.79 39.55
N SER A 904 -34.25 106.82 40.06
CA SER A 904 -34.83 107.72 41.08
C SER A 904 -34.41 109.16 40.87
N ASP A 905 -35.26 110.09 41.30
CA ASP A 905 -35.07 111.53 41.12
C ASP A 905 -35.69 112.33 42.27
N GLY A 906 -35.10 113.49 42.58
CA GLY A 906 -35.65 114.43 43.55
C GLY A 906 -36.71 115.33 42.91
N VAL A 907 -37.87 115.43 43.56
CA VAL A 907 -38.89 116.44 43.28
C VAL A 907 -38.30 117.81 43.67
N PRO A 908 -38.13 118.77 42.74
CA PRO A 908 -37.35 119.96 43.04
C PRO A 908 -37.96 120.86 44.14
N PRO A 909 -37.11 121.57 44.92
CA PRO A 909 -37.57 122.58 45.86
C PRO A 909 -38.52 123.60 45.22
N ASN A 910 -39.46 124.11 46.01
CA ASN A 910 -40.52 125.02 45.58
C ASN A 910 -41.46 124.46 44.49
N THR A 911 -41.46 123.14 44.29
CA THR A 911 -42.54 122.42 43.60
C THR A 911 -43.27 121.46 44.54
N THR A 912 -44.33 120.83 44.04
CA THR A 912 -45.10 119.74 44.66
C THR A 912 -45.33 118.66 43.60
N TYR A 913 -45.02 117.40 43.89
CA TYR A 913 -45.25 116.28 42.96
C TYR A 913 -46.75 116.16 42.58
N VAL A 914 -47.02 115.99 41.29
CA VAL A 914 -48.37 115.72 40.79
C VAL A 914 -48.67 114.24 40.98
N THR A 915 -49.48 113.91 42.00
CA THR A 915 -49.86 112.53 42.31
C THR A 915 -50.40 111.79 41.09
N GLY A 916 -49.85 110.61 40.79
CA GLY A 916 -50.22 109.78 39.65
C GLY A 916 -49.56 110.14 38.31
N SER A 917 -48.72 111.19 38.27
CA SER A 917 -48.02 111.59 37.04
C SER A 917 -46.74 110.79 36.73
N ALA A 918 -46.20 110.04 37.70
CA ALA A 918 -44.97 109.27 37.50
C ALA A 918 -45.23 107.99 36.67
N GLY A 919 -44.63 107.88 35.49
CA GLY A 919 -44.73 106.70 34.62
C GLY A 919 -43.38 106.27 34.03
N VAL A 920 -43.31 105.00 33.59
CA VAL A 920 -42.19 104.45 32.82
C VAL A 920 -42.68 104.05 31.44
N THR A 921 -41.97 104.46 30.39
CA THR A 921 -42.30 104.15 29.00
C THR A 921 -41.08 103.61 28.23
N PRO A 922 -41.31 102.84 27.15
CA PRO A 922 -40.33 102.71 26.08
C PRO A 922 -39.95 104.11 25.56
N ALA A 923 -38.66 104.36 25.34
CA ALA A 923 -38.20 105.65 24.84
C ALA A 923 -38.70 105.90 23.40
N VAL A 924 -39.23 107.09 23.14
CA VAL A 924 -39.64 107.50 21.79
C VAL A 924 -38.40 107.89 20.97
N THR A 925 -38.41 107.55 19.68
CA THR A 925 -37.23 107.53 18.80
C THR A 925 -36.51 108.88 18.66
N PHE A 926 -35.22 108.91 19.00
CA PHE A 926 -34.25 109.84 18.42
C PHE A 926 -33.61 109.20 17.17
N PRO A 927 -33.23 109.99 16.14
CA PRO A 927 -32.92 109.45 14.81
C PRO A 927 -31.69 108.53 14.81
N GLY A 928 -31.90 107.25 14.47
CA GLY A 928 -30.83 106.27 14.23
C GLY A 928 -31.18 104.84 14.60
N ILE A 929 -31.92 104.62 15.69
CA ILE A 929 -32.28 103.28 16.19
C ILE A 929 -33.72 103.28 16.73
N THR A 930 -34.54 102.33 16.29
CA THR A 930 -35.88 102.09 16.84
C THR A 930 -35.79 101.33 18.16
N PRO A 931 -36.19 101.89 19.32
CA PRO A 931 -36.05 101.19 20.61
C PRO A 931 -37.13 100.13 20.82
N SER A 932 -36.74 98.93 21.27
CA SER A 932 -37.66 97.88 21.72
C SER A 932 -37.47 97.57 23.21
N PHE A 933 -38.23 98.27 24.06
CA PHE A 933 -38.37 97.89 25.47
C PHE A 933 -39.49 96.84 25.59
N ASN A 934 -39.12 95.56 25.49
CA ASN A 934 -40.06 94.43 25.54
C ASN A 934 -40.15 93.78 26.93
N GLY A 935 -40.30 94.60 27.96
CA GLY A 935 -40.53 94.18 29.34
C GLY A 935 -41.59 95.04 29.99
N ALA A 936 -42.37 94.48 30.92
CA ALA A 936 -43.16 95.27 31.84
C ALA A 936 -42.24 95.79 32.96
N ALA A 937 -42.37 97.07 33.33
CA ALA A 937 -41.75 97.57 34.55
C ALA A 937 -42.29 96.78 35.75
N THR A 938 -41.41 96.22 36.58
CA THR A 938 -41.81 95.30 37.65
C THR A 938 -42.46 96.05 38.81
N THR A 939 -43.69 95.69 39.14
CA THR A 939 -44.44 96.29 40.24
C THR A 939 -43.75 96.08 41.59
N TRP A 940 -43.76 97.10 42.43
CA TRP A 940 -43.55 96.99 43.87
C TRP A 940 -44.64 96.12 44.50
N ASN A 941 -44.45 95.72 45.77
CA ASN A 941 -45.39 94.87 46.51
C ASN A 941 -46.79 95.49 46.71
N ASP A 942 -46.98 96.77 46.37
CA ASP A 942 -48.26 97.50 46.38
C ASP A 942 -48.95 97.57 44.99
N GLY A 943 -48.35 96.94 43.96
CA GLY A 943 -48.85 96.93 42.58
C GLY A 943 -48.40 98.13 41.72
N THR A 944 -47.63 99.08 42.26
CA THR A 944 -47.16 100.27 41.52
C THR A 944 -45.83 100.04 40.80
N THR A 945 -45.62 100.62 39.62
CA THR A 945 -44.31 100.60 38.92
C THR A 945 -43.44 101.82 39.27
N THR A 946 -44.08 102.89 39.77
CA THR A 946 -43.47 104.14 40.22
C THR A 946 -44.00 104.50 41.60
N ARG A 947 -43.14 105.04 42.47
CA ARG A 947 -43.46 105.35 43.87
C ARG A 947 -42.82 106.67 44.28
N ALA A 948 -43.61 107.57 44.86
CA ALA A 948 -43.16 108.88 45.33
C ALA A 948 -43.21 108.95 46.87
N VAL A 949 -42.05 109.10 47.52
CA VAL A 949 -41.91 109.12 49.00
C VAL A 949 -40.89 110.17 49.39
N ASN A 950 -41.19 110.96 50.43
CA ASN A 950 -40.29 111.97 51.02
C ASN A 950 -39.64 112.94 50.01
N GLY A 951 -40.36 113.28 48.93
CA GLY A 951 -39.86 114.15 47.87
C GLY A 951 -38.95 113.48 46.84
N VAL A 952 -38.89 112.15 46.80
CA VAL A 952 -38.17 111.36 45.78
C VAL A 952 -39.16 110.51 44.99
N VAL A 953 -39.07 110.56 43.65
CA VAL A 953 -39.81 109.66 42.74
C VAL A 953 -38.87 108.54 42.31
N THR A 954 -39.29 107.29 42.47
CA THR A 954 -38.51 106.09 42.12
C THR A 954 -39.31 105.15 41.24
N ALA A 955 -38.68 104.62 40.19
CA ALA A 955 -39.22 103.60 39.30
C ALA A 955 -38.42 102.30 39.43
N ASN A 956 -39.13 101.17 39.48
CA ASN A 956 -38.51 99.85 39.41
C ASN A 956 -38.61 99.32 37.97
N VAL A 957 -37.47 99.26 37.27
CA VAL A 957 -37.40 98.78 35.87
C VAL A 957 -37.24 97.26 35.83
N GLY A 958 -36.87 96.62 36.95
CA GLY A 958 -36.66 95.19 37.02
C GLY A 958 -35.35 94.78 36.35
N SER A 959 -35.38 94.46 35.06
CA SER A 959 -34.19 94.06 34.29
C SER A 959 -34.03 94.88 33.02
N LEU A 960 -32.89 95.56 32.87
CA LEU A 960 -32.54 96.37 31.70
C LEU A 960 -31.49 95.63 30.87
N THR A 961 -31.91 94.97 29.77
CA THR A 961 -31.03 94.14 28.91
C THR A 961 -30.05 95.00 28.09
N SER A 962 -28.93 94.41 27.65
CA SER A 962 -27.90 95.14 26.88
C SER A 962 -28.49 95.85 25.66
N GLY A 963 -28.15 97.13 25.49
CA GLY A 963 -28.63 97.98 24.39
C GLY A 963 -30.05 98.54 24.54
N THR A 964 -30.83 98.11 25.53
CA THR A 964 -32.19 98.66 25.75
C THR A 964 -32.17 100.00 26.46
N GLN A 965 -33.20 100.80 26.15
CA GLN A 965 -33.41 102.15 26.65
C GLN A 965 -34.89 102.33 27.01
N GLY A 966 -35.16 103.19 27.99
CA GLY A 966 -36.50 103.57 28.43
C GLY A 966 -36.48 104.97 29.02
N GLN A 967 -37.64 105.43 29.47
CA GLN A 967 -37.79 106.75 30.09
C GLN A 967 -38.71 106.67 31.30
N MET A 968 -38.32 107.34 32.40
CA MET A 968 -39.24 107.68 33.48
C MET A 968 -39.61 109.15 33.33
N CYS A 969 -40.89 109.50 33.39
CA CYS A 969 -41.35 110.89 33.47
C CYS A 969 -42.23 111.10 34.70
N PHE A 970 -42.23 112.31 35.28
CA PHE A 970 -43.14 112.74 36.34
C PHE A 970 -43.40 114.24 36.32
N GLY A 971 -44.57 114.68 36.77
CA GLY A 971 -44.95 116.08 36.89
C GLY A 971 -44.74 116.64 38.30
N ALA A 972 -44.39 117.93 38.38
CA ALA A 972 -44.40 118.70 39.62
C ALA A 972 -44.93 120.12 39.38
N THR A 973 -45.91 120.54 40.18
CA THR A 973 -46.51 121.89 40.14
C THR A 973 -45.65 122.87 40.91
N ILE A 974 -45.38 124.05 40.35
CA ILE A 974 -44.67 125.15 41.03
C ILE A 974 -45.57 125.72 42.14
N ARG A 975 -45.00 125.97 43.33
CA ARG A 975 -45.70 126.56 44.49
C ARG A 975 -45.64 128.08 44.51
#